data_AF-A0A7X7YEA2-F1
#
_entry.id   AF-A0A7X7YEA2-F1
#
_cell.length_a   1.000
_cell.length_b   1.000
_cell.length_c   1.000
_cell.angle_alpha   90.00
_cell.angle_beta   90.00
_cell.angle_gamma   90.00
#
_symmetry.space_group_name_H-M   'P 1'
#
loop_
_entity.id
_entity.type
_entity.pdbx_description
1 polymer ?
#
loop_
_entity_poly.entity_id
_entity_poly.type
_entity_poly.pdbx_seq_one_letter_code
_entity_poly.pdbx_strand_id
1 'polypeptide(L)'
;MAQGVRLVSWVLAITLVGVAEAAIPTSERDALVALYSSTGGPSWTEQQGWLGAVGTECTWRGVVCDHAGEHVVDLQLWGNNLQGPLPAAISGLTRLQNAYLCCNQISGPIPESIGGLTQLVRLYLYSNALTGPLPESIGQLANLEELRLAYNQISGALPATLGNLGKLRQLDLTDNAVSGQLPSQLGSLDALQELDLSGNEISGAIPPELAEMAAIRRLNLAANALTGAIPAELGGATTLRRLVLSGNQLSGIIPAALGDLPNLEMLAVNYNQLSGSIPPRLANLGSLVSLDVSSNQLTGSIPPELGALPKLEELNLGSNQLTGPIPAELAGLGAVRSLVLRNNRLSGPVPPGLGALPKLEELSLESNQLTGPIPAQLGGLGALRSLALQDNQLSGPLPPELGQLANLESLSLWSNRLDGPIPASLGNLTKLTWLAACCNRFVGSIPPALGQLGKLRQLYLHANHLTGAIPASLGNLAELRLLSLGDNQLTGRIPDALAGATLLEDLSLQNNQLTGPVPAWLQELTHLRTVDFASNQLTGPIPPELGNLVALEYLQLDDNQLSGVIPASLGGLGNLIGLRLSHNQLTGPIPAELGDLSSLVFLHLWDNHLAGVIPPTLGQLANLEELFLSQNRLTGAIPKELGSLAMLRAFHVAGNQLVGALPSSLASLTALANGWGLDLRWNGLWTTSSSLRDFCTLKGGNWSGSQTVAPTGVQVSAATDRTVKVSWTRIAFTEGSGGYRVLYSLAPGGPFTLAGTTQGKLTTDLIVTGLVPGSTYHFVVETRTEPHDFNQNAVVSARSNVVSLATTGQPQSAILPGIARQSGQNNTTWRSEGVMTNPLATATNVLLEIVPRDGSAAVARRAYDLAPGQVVQVTDLYTELGLGVGAGALRVTGPVASWVRTYNQGASGTFGQDVVPASATAFDAGEAAVFPVYTPANVLTDFRSNFLAQNLESTPITLTLRIGARTVDVPVPAGAYIQRNLVGQLVGAPPGLGILEVSGTGRWSGSVSFVDPITGDPMTVRALRSGGARGTTVFAGVASQPGQNNTQWRSQAVLYNPWAMPQTVGLEIVPRGATTPSASLGLTLQPGEVRQINDLFAALGAGTGAGVLRVNGAVLTWVRTFNQDVSGTFGQDVPPVKAAEWAAGETVLFPFERPASLTTDFRSNLLLLNHGDTVLNVSLASGGKTKSTTVAPGTYTQINNVGQYLGAPAGMAIVAITADGPWSGYVSTIDPATGDPTTVRGLARP
;
A
#
# COMPACT_ATOMS: atom_id res chain seq x y z
N MET A 1 -7.22 53.16 -97.21
CA MET A 1 -7.21 54.54 -97.77
C MET A 1 -7.90 55.47 -96.78
N ALA A 2 -7.78 56.78 -96.94
CA ALA A 2 -8.45 57.81 -96.12
C ALA A 2 -9.91 58.08 -96.66
N GLN A 3 -10.76 58.99 -96.15
CA GLN A 3 -10.61 60.09 -95.18
C GLN A 3 -11.99 60.65 -94.70
N GLY A 4 -12.10 61.13 -93.45
CA GLY A 4 -12.88 62.32 -93.03
C GLY A 4 -14.44 62.37 -93.11
N VAL A 5 -15.14 63.44 -92.65
CA VAL A 5 -14.70 64.61 -91.82
C VAL A 5 -15.90 65.45 -91.23
N ARG A 6 -15.81 65.83 -89.93
CA ARG A 6 -16.35 67.03 -89.17
C ARG A 6 -17.85 67.48 -89.11
N LEU A 7 -18.30 67.76 -87.86
CA LEU A 7 -18.91 69.00 -87.23
C LEU A 7 -19.86 69.93 -88.05
N VAL A 8 -20.88 70.62 -87.49
CA VAL A 8 -20.93 71.55 -86.31
C VAL A 8 -22.33 71.61 -85.61
N SER A 9 -22.34 72.09 -84.35
CA SER A 9 -23.39 72.49 -83.37
C SER A 9 -24.66 73.26 -83.87
N TRP A 10 -25.73 73.58 -83.09
CA TRP A 10 -25.88 73.91 -81.64
C TRP A 10 -27.33 73.66 -81.09
N VAL A 11 -27.47 73.52 -79.76
CA VAL A 11 -28.70 73.55 -78.89
C VAL A 11 -29.86 72.58 -79.21
N LEU A 12 -29.83 71.36 -78.64
CA LEU A 12 -30.85 70.83 -77.68
C LEU A 12 -30.52 69.38 -77.24
N ALA A 13 -29.73 69.23 -76.17
CA ALA A 13 -29.60 67.96 -75.43
C ALA A 13 -29.00 68.21 -74.04
N ILE A 14 -29.62 67.71 -72.97
CA ILE A 14 -28.98 67.55 -71.66
C ILE A 14 -28.31 66.18 -71.68
N THR A 15 -27.00 66.14 -71.95
CA THR A 15 -26.22 64.90 -71.97
C THR A 15 -25.79 64.51 -70.57
N LEU A 16 -26.06 63.27 -70.17
CA LEU A 16 -25.46 62.67 -68.98
C LEU A 16 -23.94 62.68 -69.14
N VAL A 17 -23.24 63.28 -68.18
CA VAL A 17 -21.87 62.86 -67.85
C VAL A 17 -22.00 62.04 -66.58
N GLY A 18 -21.99 60.71 -66.73
CA GLY A 18 -21.82 59.82 -65.59
C GLY A 18 -20.41 59.99 -65.06
N VAL A 19 -20.28 60.30 -63.77
CA VAL A 19 -18.98 60.19 -63.09
C VAL A 19 -18.66 58.70 -63.01
N ALA A 20 -17.49 58.29 -63.50
CA ALA A 20 -16.98 56.96 -63.24
C ALA A 20 -16.52 56.91 -61.78
N GLU A 21 -17.15 56.06 -60.97
CA GLU A 21 -16.67 55.74 -59.63
C GLU A 21 -15.29 55.06 -59.75
N ALA A 22 -14.36 55.40 -58.87
CA ALA A 22 -13.05 54.77 -58.83
C ALA A 22 -13.23 53.31 -58.39
N ALA A 23 -12.97 52.38 -59.30
CA ALA A 23 -13.09 50.94 -59.06
C ALA A 23 -11.69 50.30 -59.03
N ILE A 24 -11.47 49.44 -58.04
CA ILE A 24 -10.22 48.67 -57.94
C ILE A 24 -10.05 47.76 -59.17
N PRO A 25 -8.81 47.37 -59.54
CA PRO A 25 -8.55 46.43 -60.62
C PRO A 25 -9.40 45.17 -60.52
N THR A 26 -9.88 44.66 -61.66
CA THR A 26 -10.72 43.44 -61.70
C THR A 26 -10.05 42.26 -60.99
N SER A 27 -8.72 42.13 -61.09
CA SER A 27 -7.94 41.11 -60.38
C SER A 27 -7.97 41.23 -58.85
N GLU A 28 -8.13 42.44 -58.30
CA GLU A 28 -8.30 42.66 -56.87
C GLU A 28 -9.72 42.34 -56.43
N ARG A 29 -10.73 42.80 -57.20
CA ARG A 29 -12.14 42.43 -56.96
C ARG A 29 -12.34 40.91 -57.04
N ASP A 30 -11.77 40.24 -58.04
CA ASP A 30 -11.86 38.79 -58.20
C ASP A 30 -11.18 38.04 -57.05
N ALA A 31 -10.07 38.57 -56.50
CA ALA A 31 -9.42 38.04 -55.30
C ALA A 31 -10.30 38.16 -54.05
N LEU A 32 -11.00 39.30 -53.86
CA LEU A 32 -11.99 39.47 -52.78
C LEU A 32 -13.18 38.52 -52.95
N VAL A 33 -13.75 38.43 -54.15
CA VAL A 33 -14.87 37.52 -54.46
C VAL A 33 -14.47 36.05 -54.25
N ALA A 34 -13.23 35.68 -54.60
CA ALA A 34 -12.69 34.36 -54.33
C ALA A 34 -12.56 34.09 -52.81
N LEU A 35 -12.04 35.05 -52.03
CA LEU A 35 -11.89 34.92 -50.57
C LEU A 35 -13.24 34.74 -49.88
N TYR A 36 -14.23 35.56 -50.25
CA TYR A 36 -15.61 35.44 -49.78
C TYR A 36 -16.19 34.06 -50.13
N SER A 37 -15.98 33.58 -51.36
CA SER A 37 -16.53 32.31 -51.82
C SER A 37 -15.86 31.09 -51.20
N SER A 38 -14.53 31.11 -50.99
CA SER A 38 -13.78 29.95 -50.48
C SER A 38 -13.79 29.83 -48.96
N THR A 39 -14.05 30.93 -48.23
CA THR A 39 -14.11 30.95 -46.76
C THR A 39 -15.54 31.14 -46.21
N GLY A 40 -16.56 30.73 -46.96
CA GLY A 40 -17.93 30.58 -46.43
C GLY A 40 -18.70 31.90 -46.24
N GLY A 41 -18.43 32.92 -47.06
CA GLY A 41 -18.97 34.29 -47.01
C GLY A 41 -20.40 34.49 -46.49
N PRO A 42 -21.42 33.77 -47.01
CA PRO A 42 -22.80 33.89 -46.51
C PRO A 42 -22.99 33.54 -45.03
N SER A 43 -22.04 32.84 -44.41
CA SER A 43 -22.00 32.46 -42.99
C SER A 43 -21.07 33.34 -42.14
N TRP A 44 -20.45 34.38 -42.71
CA TRP A 44 -19.68 35.37 -41.95
C TRP A 44 -20.62 36.21 -41.07
N THR A 45 -20.10 36.65 -39.93
CA THR A 45 -20.82 37.47 -38.95
C THR A 45 -21.07 38.90 -39.48
N GLU A 46 -20.08 39.44 -40.19
CA GLU A 46 -20.04 40.75 -40.81
C GLU A 46 -19.70 40.60 -42.29
N GLN A 47 -20.75 40.55 -43.12
CA GLN A 47 -20.69 40.40 -44.59
C GLN A 47 -21.20 41.65 -45.34
N GLN A 48 -21.36 42.79 -44.66
CA GLN A 48 -22.01 43.98 -45.24
C GLN A 48 -21.22 44.54 -46.42
N GLY A 49 -21.93 44.82 -47.53
CA GLY A 49 -21.37 45.35 -48.78
C GLY A 49 -20.75 44.31 -49.71
N TRP A 50 -20.33 43.15 -49.20
CA TRP A 50 -19.66 42.12 -50.01
C TRP A 50 -20.51 41.63 -51.18
N LEU A 51 -19.84 41.39 -52.31
CA LEU A 51 -20.47 41.13 -53.62
C LEU A 51 -21.31 42.28 -54.19
N GLY A 52 -21.23 43.48 -53.62
CA GLY A 52 -21.84 44.71 -54.14
C GLY A 52 -21.36 45.11 -55.54
N ALA A 53 -21.91 46.19 -56.10
CA ALA A 53 -21.59 46.66 -57.45
C ALA A 53 -20.09 46.94 -57.67
N VAL A 54 -19.63 46.93 -58.92
CA VAL A 54 -18.25 47.31 -59.26
C VAL A 54 -18.05 48.80 -58.95
N GLY A 55 -16.98 49.14 -58.24
CA GLY A 55 -16.74 50.49 -57.69
C GLY A 55 -17.17 50.67 -56.22
N THR A 56 -17.76 49.64 -55.59
CA THR A 56 -18.17 49.71 -54.17
C THR A 56 -17.19 49.02 -53.21
N GLU A 57 -16.13 48.39 -53.71
CA GLU A 57 -15.26 47.45 -52.97
C GLU A 57 -14.61 48.11 -51.74
N CYS A 58 -14.19 49.37 -51.87
CA CYS A 58 -13.61 50.17 -50.79
C CYS A 58 -14.61 50.57 -49.68
N THR A 59 -15.88 50.14 -49.78
CA THR A 59 -16.91 50.29 -48.75
C THR A 59 -17.34 48.94 -48.14
N TRP A 60 -16.80 47.82 -48.64
CA TRP A 60 -17.13 46.48 -48.12
C TRP A 60 -16.55 46.32 -46.71
N ARG A 61 -17.31 45.68 -45.82
CA ARG A 61 -16.93 45.56 -44.41
C ARG A 61 -15.62 44.78 -44.26
N GLY A 62 -14.59 45.45 -43.76
CA GLY A 62 -13.26 44.88 -43.57
C GLY A 62 -12.31 45.03 -44.77
N VAL A 63 -12.70 45.73 -45.85
CA VAL A 63 -11.81 46.11 -46.96
C VAL A 63 -11.38 47.56 -46.77
N VAL A 64 -10.09 47.85 -46.88
CA VAL A 64 -9.55 49.22 -46.85
C VAL A 64 -8.71 49.45 -48.10
N CYS A 65 -9.01 50.52 -48.83
CA CYS A 65 -8.26 50.94 -50.01
C CYS A 65 -7.27 52.08 -49.69
N ASP A 66 -6.38 52.35 -50.64
CA ASP A 66 -5.50 53.51 -50.59
C ASP A 66 -6.25 54.85 -50.65
N HIS A 67 -5.53 55.96 -50.53
CA HIS A 67 -6.12 57.31 -50.50
C HIS A 67 -6.76 57.75 -51.82
N ALA A 68 -6.52 57.03 -52.93
CA ALA A 68 -7.19 57.27 -54.20
C ALA A 68 -8.48 56.44 -54.35
N GLY A 69 -8.62 55.36 -53.56
CA GLY A 69 -9.65 54.34 -53.76
C GLY A 69 -9.34 53.38 -54.92
N GLU A 70 -8.11 53.37 -55.40
CA GLU A 70 -7.71 52.63 -56.62
C GLU A 70 -7.19 51.22 -56.31
N HIS A 71 -6.72 50.96 -55.09
CA HIS A 71 -6.15 49.66 -54.70
C HIS A 71 -6.47 49.26 -53.26
N VAL A 72 -6.65 47.96 -53.00
CA VAL A 72 -6.79 47.38 -51.65
C VAL A 72 -5.44 47.38 -50.93
N VAL A 73 -5.39 47.95 -49.72
CA VAL A 73 -4.18 48.00 -48.88
C VAL A 73 -4.32 47.26 -47.54
N ASP A 74 -5.51 47.19 -46.92
CA ASP A 74 -5.72 46.33 -45.74
C ASP A 74 -6.96 45.43 -45.86
N LEU A 75 -6.87 44.26 -45.23
CA LEU A 75 -8.00 43.38 -44.93
C LEU A 75 -8.15 43.21 -43.41
N GLN A 76 -9.34 43.52 -42.90
CA GLN A 76 -9.72 43.48 -41.48
C GLN A 76 -10.93 42.55 -41.29
N LEU A 77 -10.68 41.24 -41.27
CA LEU A 77 -11.72 40.18 -41.20
C LEU A 77 -11.47 39.22 -40.03
N TRP A 78 -10.86 39.70 -38.95
CA TRP A 78 -10.62 38.94 -37.72
C TRP A 78 -11.94 38.65 -36.99
N GLY A 79 -12.04 37.49 -36.32
CA GLY A 79 -13.20 37.17 -35.49
C GLY A 79 -14.53 36.96 -36.25
N ASN A 80 -14.49 36.80 -37.58
CA ASN A 80 -15.67 36.98 -38.45
C ASN A 80 -16.35 35.66 -38.90
N ASN A 81 -15.91 34.51 -38.40
CA ASN A 81 -16.40 33.17 -38.79
C ASN A 81 -16.11 32.82 -40.28
N LEU A 82 -14.91 33.16 -40.78
CA LEU A 82 -14.39 32.63 -42.04
C LEU A 82 -14.15 31.12 -41.91
N GLN A 83 -14.75 30.31 -42.78
CA GLN A 83 -14.71 28.83 -42.76
C GLN A 83 -14.29 28.27 -44.13
N GLY A 84 -13.14 27.59 -44.19
CA GLY A 84 -12.59 27.04 -45.45
C GLY A 84 -11.23 27.64 -45.84
N PRO A 85 -10.67 27.27 -47.01
CA PRO A 85 -9.29 27.63 -47.38
C PRO A 85 -9.11 29.06 -47.89
N LEU A 86 -7.92 29.61 -47.66
CA LEU A 86 -7.42 30.79 -48.36
C LEU A 86 -7.30 30.47 -49.86
N PRO A 87 -7.88 31.28 -50.76
CA PRO A 87 -7.80 31.00 -52.18
C PRO A 87 -6.43 31.42 -52.72
N ALA A 88 -5.86 30.64 -53.65
CA ALA A 88 -4.62 31.03 -54.33
C ALA A 88 -4.75 32.39 -55.06
N ALA A 89 -5.97 32.80 -55.43
CA ALA A 89 -6.28 34.10 -56.02
C ALA A 89 -6.01 35.31 -55.10
N ILE A 90 -5.78 35.13 -53.79
CA ILE A 90 -5.49 36.23 -52.85
C ILE A 90 -4.27 37.06 -53.28
N SER A 91 -3.33 36.48 -54.03
CA SER A 91 -2.17 37.16 -54.62
C SER A 91 -2.52 38.25 -55.65
N GLY A 92 -3.77 38.32 -56.12
CA GLY A 92 -4.27 39.41 -56.95
C GLY A 92 -4.26 40.77 -56.24
N LEU A 93 -4.29 40.79 -54.89
CA LEU A 93 -4.23 41.97 -54.04
C LEU A 93 -2.79 42.54 -53.95
N THR A 94 -2.16 42.83 -55.09
CA THR A 94 -0.72 43.12 -55.18
C THR A 94 -0.23 44.34 -54.38
N ARG A 95 -1.13 45.19 -53.89
CA ARG A 95 -0.85 46.36 -53.03
C ARG A 95 -1.08 46.12 -51.53
N LEU A 96 -1.55 44.95 -51.13
CA LEU A 96 -1.92 44.64 -49.74
C LEU A 96 -0.72 44.78 -48.79
N GLN A 97 -0.90 45.55 -47.72
CA GLN A 97 0.07 45.87 -46.69
C GLN A 97 -0.25 45.16 -45.37
N ASN A 98 -1.51 45.06 -44.96
CA ASN A 98 -1.86 44.36 -43.71
C ASN A 98 -3.04 43.40 -43.91
N ALA A 99 -2.87 42.14 -43.51
CA ALA A 99 -3.89 41.10 -43.54
C ALA A 99 -4.20 40.59 -42.13
N TYR A 100 -5.35 41.00 -41.59
CA TYR A 100 -5.85 40.61 -40.26
C TYR A 100 -6.99 39.59 -40.41
N LEU A 101 -6.63 38.31 -40.42
CA LEU A 101 -7.53 37.17 -40.69
C LEU A 101 -7.60 36.17 -39.51
N CYS A 102 -7.02 36.54 -38.37
CA CYS A 102 -6.96 35.77 -37.13
C CYS A 102 -8.31 35.54 -36.43
N CYS A 103 -8.37 34.57 -35.51
CA CYS A 103 -9.56 34.19 -34.74
C CYS A 103 -10.74 33.76 -35.64
N ASN A 104 -10.48 32.85 -36.59
CA ASN A 104 -11.46 32.34 -37.55
C ASN A 104 -11.37 30.80 -37.61
N GLN A 105 -11.99 30.18 -38.62
CA GLN A 105 -11.96 28.74 -38.89
C GLN A 105 -11.38 28.46 -40.30
N ILE A 106 -10.41 29.28 -40.71
CA ILE A 106 -9.73 29.15 -42.01
C ILE A 106 -8.89 27.87 -41.99
N SER A 107 -9.10 27.01 -42.98
CA SER A 107 -8.64 25.62 -42.97
C SER A 107 -7.76 25.26 -44.15
N GLY A 108 -6.77 24.38 -44.00
CA GLY A 108 -5.90 23.96 -45.11
C GLY A 108 -4.63 24.82 -45.24
N PRO A 109 -3.83 24.64 -46.30
CA PRO A 109 -2.51 25.27 -46.41
C PRO A 109 -2.57 26.76 -46.78
N ILE A 110 -1.57 27.49 -46.29
CA ILE A 110 -1.22 28.82 -46.80
C ILE A 110 -0.71 28.63 -48.26
N PRO A 111 -1.31 29.26 -49.27
CA PRO A 111 -0.97 28.97 -50.66
C PRO A 111 0.39 29.56 -51.05
N GLU A 112 1.18 28.85 -51.87
CA GLU A 112 2.46 29.32 -52.45
C GLU A 112 2.34 30.61 -53.29
N SER A 113 1.12 31.06 -53.62
CA SER A 113 0.91 32.37 -54.25
C SER A 113 1.06 33.54 -53.26
N ILE A 114 1.10 33.28 -51.94
CA ILE A 114 1.20 34.33 -50.91
C ILE A 114 2.44 35.21 -51.09
N GLY A 115 3.57 34.64 -51.54
CA GLY A 115 4.82 35.39 -51.80
C GLY A 115 4.70 36.49 -52.86
N GLY A 116 3.65 36.45 -53.70
CA GLY A 116 3.35 37.52 -54.65
C GLY A 116 2.91 38.84 -54.00
N LEU A 117 2.48 38.81 -52.73
CA LEU A 117 2.06 39.98 -51.96
C LEU A 117 3.26 40.80 -51.43
N THR A 118 4.19 41.19 -52.32
CA THR A 118 5.48 41.80 -51.95
C THR A 118 5.39 43.11 -51.15
N GLN A 119 4.21 43.75 -51.06
CA GLN A 119 3.98 44.94 -50.25
C GLN A 119 3.56 44.65 -48.81
N LEU A 120 3.35 43.38 -48.45
CA LEU A 120 2.83 42.97 -47.15
C LEU A 120 3.81 43.27 -46.01
N VAL A 121 3.29 43.96 -44.99
CA VAL A 121 3.96 44.39 -43.76
C VAL A 121 3.49 43.56 -42.56
N ARG A 122 2.20 43.18 -42.52
CA ARG A 122 1.63 42.32 -41.47
C ARG A 122 0.78 41.19 -42.03
N LEU A 123 0.99 39.98 -41.51
CA LEU A 123 0.15 38.82 -41.78
C LEU A 123 -0.23 38.14 -40.46
N TYR A 124 -1.48 38.34 -40.01
CA TYR A 124 -2.04 37.73 -38.81
C TYR A 124 -3.07 36.67 -39.21
N LEU A 125 -2.71 35.40 -39.05
CA LEU A 125 -3.55 34.23 -39.28
C LEU A 125 -3.70 33.36 -38.02
N TYR A 126 -3.22 33.82 -36.86
CA TYR A 126 -3.28 33.08 -35.60
C TYR A 126 -4.72 32.72 -35.18
N SER A 127 -4.88 31.63 -34.42
CA SER A 127 -6.18 31.06 -34.02
C SER A 127 -7.07 30.75 -35.23
N ASN A 128 -6.67 29.73 -35.98
CA ASN A 128 -7.34 29.19 -37.17
C ASN A 128 -7.12 27.66 -37.24
N ALA A 129 -7.48 27.03 -38.37
CA ALA A 129 -7.28 25.60 -38.64
C ALA A 129 -6.34 25.36 -39.85
N LEU A 130 -5.35 26.23 -40.05
CA LEU A 130 -4.41 26.12 -41.18
C LEU A 130 -3.50 24.90 -40.99
N THR A 131 -3.30 24.11 -42.06
CA THR A 131 -2.56 22.83 -42.04
C THR A 131 -1.42 22.81 -43.05
N GLY A 132 -0.43 21.92 -42.89
CA GLY A 132 0.63 21.75 -43.89
C GLY A 132 1.78 22.74 -43.72
N PRO A 133 2.81 22.69 -44.58
CA PRO A 133 4.04 23.45 -44.38
C PRO A 133 3.86 24.95 -44.63
N LEU A 134 4.72 25.74 -44.01
CA LEU A 134 4.89 27.14 -44.36
C LEU A 134 5.57 27.21 -45.76
N PRO A 135 4.96 27.87 -46.76
CA PRO A 135 5.44 27.84 -48.14
C PRO A 135 6.81 28.51 -48.31
N GLU A 136 7.67 28.01 -49.20
CA GLU A 136 9.01 28.60 -49.42
C GLU A 136 8.94 30.04 -49.94
N SER A 137 7.87 30.35 -50.68
CA SER A 137 7.56 31.70 -51.18
C SER A 137 7.32 32.75 -50.07
N ILE A 138 7.11 32.36 -48.81
CA ILE A 138 6.98 33.31 -47.70
C ILE A 138 8.21 34.22 -47.60
N GLY A 139 9.40 33.70 -47.92
CA GLY A 139 10.67 34.43 -47.95
C GLY A 139 10.81 35.45 -49.08
N GLN A 140 9.79 35.65 -49.92
CA GLN A 140 9.73 36.69 -50.94
C GLN A 140 9.12 38.00 -50.41
N LEU A 141 8.50 37.97 -49.22
CA LEU A 141 7.79 39.10 -48.60
C LEU A 141 8.75 40.11 -47.94
N ALA A 142 9.67 40.70 -48.72
CA ALA A 142 10.76 41.58 -48.24
C ALA A 142 10.33 42.88 -47.52
N ASN A 143 9.03 43.13 -47.36
CA ASN A 143 8.47 44.23 -46.57
C ASN A 143 7.86 43.79 -45.22
N LEU A 144 7.80 42.48 -44.94
CA LEU A 144 7.10 41.93 -43.78
C LEU A 144 7.81 42.28 -42.46
N GLU A 145 7.11 42.95 -41.57
CA GLU A 145 7.56 43.26 -40.21
C GLU A 145 6.97 42.29 -39.17
N GLU A 146 5.75 41.75 -39.38
CA GLU A 146 5.10 40.86 -38.41
C GLU A 146 4.39 39.68 -39.08
N LEU A 147 4.76 38.46 -38.69
CA LEU A 147 4.14 37.21 -39.10
C LEU A 147 3.63 36.44 -37.87
N ARG A 148 2.30 36.35 -37.71
CA ARG A 148 1.66 35.73 -36.54
C ARG A 148 0.72 34.61 -36.97
N LEU A 149 1.12 33.39 -36.67
CA LEU A 149 0.55 32.12 -37.15
C LEU A 149 0.19 31.15 -35.99
N ALA A 150 0.33 31.59 -34.74
CA ALA A 150 0.08 30.77 -33.56
C ALA A 150 -1.31 30.11 -33.49
N TYR A 151 -1.46 29.02 -32.74
CA TYR A 151 -2.72 28.28 -32.58
C TYR A 151 -3.32 27.86 -33.93
N ASN A 152 -2.58 27.04 -34.65
CA ASN A 152 -2.94 26.44 -35.95
C ASN A 152 -2.45 24.98 -36.00
N GLN A 153 -2.41 24.38 -37.19
CA GLN A 153 -1.99 23.00 -37.45
C GLN A 153 -0.87 22.96 -38.52
N ILE A 154 -0.09 24.05 -38.64
CA ILE A 154 0.99 24.20 -39.62
C ILE A 154 2.08 23.17 -39.30
N SER A 155 2.51 22.40 -40.29
CA SER A 155 3.23 21.14 -40.09
C SER A 155 4.43 20.96 -41.02
N GLY A 156 5.56 20.49 -40.50
CA GLY A 156 6.79 20.28 -41.27
C GLY A 156 7.86 21.34 -41.03
N ALA A 157 8.94 21.30 -41.81
CA ALA A 157 10.13 22.12 -41.59
C ALA A 157 9.92 23.62 -41.87
N LEU A 158 10.60 24.47 -41.09
CA LEU A 158 10.75 25.89 -41.39
C LEU A 158 11.61 26.08 -42.66
N PRO A 159 11.13 26.79 -43.70
CA PRO A 159 11.92 27.00 -44.90
C PRO A 159 13.05 28.00 -44.62
N ALA A 160 14.27 27.66 -45.06
CA ALA A 160 15.46 28.52 -44.89
C ALA A 160 15.31 29.90 -45.56
N THR A 161 14.39 30.05 -46.51
CA THR A 161 14.02 31.33 -47.14
C THR A 161 13.44 32.36 -46.16
N LEU A 162 13.00 31.95 -44.96
CA LEU A 162 12.62 32.88 -43.89
C LEU A 162 13.74 33.87 -43.55
N GLY A 163 15.01 33.46 -43.64
CA GLY A 163 16.17 34.34 -43.39
C GLY A 163 16.29 35.53 -44.35
N ASN A 164 15.56 35.53 -45.47
CA ASN A 164 15.52 36.66 -46.40
C ASN A 164 14.68 37.85 -45.89
N LEU A 165 13.87 37.65 -44.84
CA LEU A 165 12.91 38.63 -44.34
C LEU A 165 13.57 39.69 -43.43
N GLY A 166 14.58 40.40 -43.94
CA GLY A 166 15.42 41.35 -43.18
C GLY A 166 14.72 42.59 -42.59
N LYS A 167 13.38 42.67 -42.61
CA LYS A 167 12.58 43.66 -41.86
C LYS A 167 11.74 43.04 -40.74
N LEU A 168 11.68 41.71 -40.65
CA LEU A 168 10.83 40.98 -39.72
C LEU A 168 11.22 41.30 -38.28
N ARG A 169 10.27 41.79 -37.49
CA ARG A 169 10.40 42.15 -36.08
C ARG A 169 9.78 41.12 -35.16
N GLN A 170 8.73 40.44 -35.62
CA GLN A 170 8.04 39.39 -34.88
C GLN A 170 7.73 38.20 -35.78
N LEU A 171 8.16 37.01 -35.34
CA LEU A 171 7.73 35.72 -35.87
C LEU A 171 7.13 34.90 -34.73
N ASP A 172 5.86 34.56 -34.85
CA ASP A 172 5.10 33.79 -33.87
C ASP A 172 4.40 32.60 -34.54
N LEU A 173 4.82 31.39 -34.17
CA LEU A 173 4.30 30.10 -34.62
C LEU A 173 3.88 29.21 -33.43
N THR A 174 3.62 29.82 -32.26
CA THR A 174 3.27 29.13 -31.01
C THR A 174 2.12 28.13 -31.19
N ASP A 175 2.19 26.94 -30.57
CA ASP A 175 1.16 25.89 -30.63
C ASP A 175 0.75 25.52 -32.08
N ASN A 176 1.64 24.78 -32.75
CA ASN A 176 1.49 24.24 -34.11
C ASN A 176 2.11 22.82 -34.19
N ALA A 177 2.35 22.28 -35.40
CA ALA A 177 3.02 21.00 -35.65
C ALA A 177 4.32 21.16 -36.48
N VAL A 178 4.97 22.33 -36.37
CA VAL A 178 6.23 22.62 -37.07
C VAL A 178 7.30 21.65 -36.59
N SER A 179 8.03 21.01 -37.51
CA SER A 179 8.98 19.94 -37.20
C SER A 179 10.31 20.14 -37.96
N GLY A 180 11.13 19.09 -38.09
CA GLY A 180 12.46 19.22 -38.72
C GLY A 180 13.46 19.94 -37.80
N GLN A 181 14.39 20.70 -38.38
CA GLN A 181 15.43 21.44 -37.65
C GLN A 181 15.26 22.95 -37.81
N LEU A 182 15.77 23.72 -36.85
CA LEU A 182 15.89 25.18 -36.98
C LEU A 182 16.93 25.53 -38.06
N PRO A 183 16.57 26.26 -39.13
CA PRO A 183 17.53 26.70 -40.13
C PRO A 183 18.40 27.83 -39.58
N SER A 184 19.73 27.73 -39.71
CA SER A 184 20.67 28.75 -39.22
C SER A 184 20.51 30.11 -39.89
N GLN A 185 19.87 30.16 -41.07
CA GLN A 185 19.51 31.38 -41.79
C GLN A 185 18.58 32.32 -40.99
N LEU A 186 17.92 31.84 -39.92
CA LEU A 186 17.20 32.70 -38.97
C LEU A 186 18.14 33.67 -38.24
N GLY A 187 19.43 33.33 -38.08
CA GLY A 187 20.45 34.21 -37.50
C GLY A 187 20.60 35.55 -38.23
N SER A 188 20.38 35.55 -39.56
CA SER A 188 20.49 36.73 -40.43
C SER A 188 19.33 37.74 -40.28
N LEU A 189 18.37 37.50 -39.38
CA LEU A 189 17.22 38.37 -39.15
C LEU A 189 17.54 39.51 -38.17
N ASP A 190 18.45 40.41 -38.57
CA ASP A 190 18.94 41.55 -37.77
C ASP A 190 17.84 42.42 -37.12
N ALA A 191 16.67 42.51 -37.75
CA ALA A 191 15.53 43.30 -37.29
C ALA A 191 14.64 42.60 -36.25
N LEU A 192 14.82 41.29 -36.03
CA LEU A 192 13.91 40.44 -35.25
C LEU A 192 14.06 40.72 -33.75
N GLN A 193 12.94 40.98 -33.09
CA GLN A 193 12.87 41.31 -31.66
C GLN A 193 12.18 40.19 -30.87
N GLU A 194 11.25 39.48 -31.49
CA GLU A 194 10.50 38.37 -30.89
C GLU A 194 10.43 37.18 -31.85
N LEU A 195 11.02 36.07 -31.41
CA LEU A 195 10.89 34.76 -32.04
C LEU A 195 10.21 33.81 -31.04
N ASP A 196 8.99 33.39 -31.35
CA ASP A 196 8.29 32.36 -30.59
C ASP A 196 7.91 31.18 -31.49
N LEU A 197 8.51 30.03 -31.20
CA LEU A 197 8.27 28.76 -31.88
C LEU A 197 7.80 27.69 -30.89
N SER A 198 7.32 28.08 -29.70
CA SER A 198 7.02 27.14 -28.63
C SER A 198 5.78 26.27 -28.90
N GLY A 199 5.70 25.08 -28.29
CA GLY A 199 4.58 24.15 -28.51
C GLY A 199 4.58 23.58 -29.94
N ASN A 200 5.68 22.96 -30.36
CA ASN A 200 5.87 22.42 -31.70
C ASN A 200 6.69 21.10 -31.64
N GLU A 201 7.02 20.53 -32.81
CA GLU A 201 7.79 19.28 -32.96
C GLU A 201 9.24 19.53 -33.46
N ILE A 202 9.78 20.74 -33.27
CA ILE A 202 11.09 21.13 -33.80
C ILE A 202 12.20 20.38 -33.06
N SER A 203 13.17 19.87 -33.81
CA SER A 203 14.15 18.89 -33.36
C SER A 203 15.59 19.27 -33.73
N GLY A 204 16.57 18.53 -33.20
CA GLY A 204 18.00 18.79 -33.43
C GLY A 204 18.53 19.94 -32.58
N ALA A 205 19.75 20.39 -32.89
CA ALA A 205 20.44 21.40 -32.10
C ALA A 205 19.92 22.82 -32.35
N ILE A 206 20.02 23.68 -31.33
CA ILE A 206 19.86 25.13 -31.47
C ILE A 206 21.06 25.66 -32.28
N PRO A 207 20.86 26.35 -33.41
CA PRO A 207 21.97 26.90 -34.19
C PRO A 207 22.69 28.02 -33.43
N PRO A 208 24.04 28.04 -33.37
CA PRO A 208 24.78 29.14 -32.75
C PRO A 208 24.54 30.49 -33.44
N GLU A 209 24.21 30.48 -34.73
CA GLU A 209 23.91 31.67 -35.54
C GLU A 209 22.69 32.46 -35.02
N LEU A 210 21.82 31.85 -34.19
CA LEU A 210 20.75 32.60 -33.50
C LEU A 210 21.28 33.66 -32.52
N ALA A 211 22.57 33.63 -32.17
CA ALA A 211 23.23 34.68 -31.42
C ALA A 211 23.53 35.95 -32.23
N GLU A 212 23.52 35.86 -33.57
CA GLU A 212 23.90 36.96 -34.46
C GLU A 212 22.75 37.99 -34.65
N MET A 213 21.50 37.61 -34.36
CA MET A 213 20.31 38.46 -34.50
C MET A 213 20.39 39.74 -33.65
N ALA A 214 20.86 40.83 -34.24
CA ALA A 214 21.24 42.05 -33.51
C ALA A 214 20.13 42.65 -32.63
N ALA A 215 18.86 42.56 -33.03
CA ALA A 215 17.74 43.17 -32.31
C ALA A 215 17.00 42.24 -31.31
N ILE A 216 17.39 40.97 -31.16
CA ILE A 216 16.57 39.96 -30.47
C ILE A 216 16.34 40.28 -28.98
N ARG A 217 15.09 40.15 -28.51
CA ARG A 217 14.69 40.44 -27.11
C ARG A 217 14.01 39.25 -26.44
N ARG A 218 13.20 38.50 -27.17
CA ARG A 218 12.58 37.24 -26.73
C ARG A 218 12.92 36.15 -27.74
N LEU A 219 13.57 35.11 -27.23
CA LEU A 219 13.75 33.84 -27.93
C LEU A 219 13.05 32.76 -27.10
N ASN A 220 11.92 32.26 -27.60
CA ASN A 220 11.16 31.19 -26.99
C ASN A 220 11.07 29.98 -27.93
N LEU A 221 11.64 28.87 -27.47
CA LEU A 221 11.72 27.58 -28.16
C LEU A 221 11.18 26.45 -27.27
N ALA A 222 10.38 26.78 -26.25
CA ALA A 222 9.89 25.80 -25.26
C ALA A 222 8.92 24.76 -25.86
N ALA A 223 8.70 23.65 -25.14
CA ALA A 223 7.79 22.57 -25.52
C ALA A 223 8.03 22.09 -26.96
N ASN A 224 9.23 21.57 -27.20
CA ASN A 224 9.73 21.09 -28.49
C ASN A 224 10.60 19.83 -28.30
N ALA A 225 11.22 19.33 -29.37
CA ALA A 225 12.10 18.16 -29.37
C ALA A 225 13.58 18.51 -29.61
N LEU A 226 14.03 19.73 -29.24
CA LEU A 226 15.40 20.19 -29.45
C LEU A 226 16.39 19.38 -28.59
N THR A 227 17.52 19.03 -29.18
CA THR A 227 18.58 18.18 -28.59
C THR A 227 19.95 18.88 -28.61
N GLY A 228 21.00 18.21 -28.12
CA GLY A 228 22.35 18.79 -28.07
C GLY A 228 22.50 19.85 -26.98
N ALA A 229 23.58 20.62 -27.03
CA ALA A 229 23.88 21.63 -26.01
C ALA A 229 23.26 23.00 -26.33
N ILE A 230 23.05 23.82 -25.29
CA ILE A 230 22.80 25.25 -25.46
C ILE A 230 24.10 25.90 -26.00
N PRO A 231 24.08 26.61 -27.14
CA PRO A 231 25.27 27.28 -27.67
C PRO A 231 25.82 28.31 -26.69
N ALA A 232 27.15 28.37 -26.53
CA ALA A 232 27.79 29.39 -25.69
C ALA A 232 27.74 30.78 -26.35
N GLU A 233 27.63 30.79 -27.68
CA GLU A 233 27.50 31.93 -28.57
C GLU A 233 26.30 32.80 -28.20
N LEU A 234 25.20 32.20 -27.68
CA LEU A 234 24.03 32.94 -27.19
C LEU A 234 24.35 33.96 -26.08
N GLY A 235 25.49 33.82 -25.38
CA GLY A 235 25.99 34.85 -24.47
C GLY A 235 26.40 36.18 -25.15
N GLY A 236 26.57 36.18 -26.48
CA GLY A 236 26.83 37.36 -27.29
C GLY A 236 25.58 38.16 -27.67
N ALA A 237 24.37 37.61 -27.50
CA ALA A 237 23.11 38.24 -27.87
C ALA A 237 22.68 39.35 -26.87
N THR A 238 23.51 40.40 -26.71
CA THR A 238 23.42 41.39 -25.61
C THR A 238 22.10 42.17 -25.51
N THR A 239 21.27 42.16 -26.56
CA THR A 239 19.91 42.73 -26.61
C THR A 239 18.83 41.84 -25.97
N LEU A 240 19.14 40.56 -25.74
CA LEU A 240 18.21 39.55 -25.25
C LEU A 240 17.75 39.83 -23.81
N ARG A 241 16.43 39.71 -23.59
CA ARG A 241 15.75 39.89 -22.31
C ARG A 241 15.13 38.60 -21.79
N ARG A 242 14.64 37.74 -22.67
CA ARG A 242 14.00 36.47 -22.30
C ARG A 242 14.53 35.34 -23.16
N LEU A 243 15.17 34.37 -22.52
CA LEU A 243 15.60 33.11 -23.11
C LEU A 243 14.79 31.98 -22.48
N VAL A 244 13.92 31.35 -23.28
CA VAL A 244 12.97 30.33 -22.81
C VAL A 244 13.13 29.09 -23.69
N LEU A 245 13.75 28.05 -23.12
CA LEU A 245 14.11 26.78 -23.79
C LEU A 245 13.45 25.56 -23.10
N SER A 246 12.48 25.83 -22.23
CA SER A 246 11.86 24.87 -21.31
C SER A 246 11.18 23.69 -22.00
N GLY A 247 11.22 22.48 -21.43
CA GLY A 247 10.49 21.33 -21.98
C GLY A 247 11.05 20.89 -23.34
N ASN A 248 12.32 20.52 -23.36
CA ASN A 248 13.05 20.04 -24.53
C ASN A 248 13.95 18.84 -24.13
N GLN A 249 14.84 18.42 -25.02
CA GLN A 249 15.81 17.33 -24.81
C GLN A 249 17.26 17.87 -24.81
N LEU A 250 17.45 19.14 -24.40
CA LEU A 250 18.76 19.80 -24.37
C LEU A 250 19.63 19.19 -23.28
N SER A 251 20.90 18.97 -23.59
CA SER A 251 21.89 18.28 -22.77
C SER A 251 23.20 19.08 -22.71
N GLY A 252 24.32 18.47 -22.29
CA GLY A 252 25.55 19.23 -22.05
C GLY A 252 25.47 20.05 -20.76
N ILE A 253 26.01 21.27 -20.75
CA ILE A 253 26.04 22.16 -19.57
C ILE A 253 25.31 23.48 -19.85
N ILE A 254 24.92 24.20 -18.81
CA ILE A 254 24.54 25.61 -18.92
C ILE A 254 25.82 26.42 -19.23
N PRO A 255 25.91 27.14 -20.37
CA PRO A 255 27.12 27.90 -20.71
C PRO A 255 27.31 29.09 -19.77
N ALA A 256 28.51 29.24 -19.21
CA ALA A 256 28.84 30.38 -18.35
C ALA A 256 28.67 31.74 -19.07
N ALA A 257 28.85 31.77 -20.39
CA ALA A 257 28.66 32.95 -21.25
C ALA A 257 27.24 33.53 -21.20
N LEU A 258 26.20 32.73 -20.87
CA LEU A 258 24.85 33.27 -20.66
C LEU A 258 24.80 34.29 -19.52
N GLY A 259 25.75 34.25 -18.58
CA GLY A 259 25.88 35.23 -17.50
C GLY A 259 26.43 36.59 -17.94
N ASP A 260 26.92 36.72 -19.18
CA ASP A 260 27.46 37.98 -19.70
C ASP A 260 26.37 38.85 -20.40
N LEU A 261 25.10 38.42 -20.37
CA LEU A 261 23.95 39.09 -21.01
C LEU A 261 23.37 40.24 -20.13
N PRO A 262 23.67 41.53 -20.40
CA PRO A 262 23.38 42.62 -19.46
C PRO A 262 21.88 42.94 -19.28
N ASN A 263 21.06 42.57 -20.26
CA ASN A 263 19.64 42.88 -20.32
C ASN A 263 18.73 41.70 -19.94
N LEU A 264 19.28 40.52 -19.58
CA LEU A 264 18.47 39.33 -19.36
C LEU A 264 17.59 39.47 -18.11
N GLU A 265 16.28 39.42 -18.30
CA GLU A 265 15.23 39.48 -17.28
C GLU A 265 14.75 38.07 -16.89
N MET A 266 14.78 37.12 -17.84
CA MET A 266 14.28 35.76 -17.65
C MET A 266 15.18 34.74 -18.34
N LEU A 267 15.62 33.74 -17.57
CA LEU A 267 16.29 32.54 -18.08
C LEU A 267 15.52 31.31 -17.61
N ALA A 268 14.85 30.63 -18.54
CA ALA A 268 14.09 29.42 -18.30
C ALA A 268 14.60 28.29 -19.19
N VAL A 269 15.21 27.27 -18.58
CA VAL A 269 15.80 26.10 -19.25
C VAL A 269 15.38 24.79 -18.57
N ASN A 270 14.32 24.85 -17.77
CA ASN A 270 13.75 23.76 -17.00
C ASN A 270 13.12 22.66 -17.87
N TYR A 271 12.94 21.46 -17.30
CA TYR A 271 12.47 20.27 -18.04
C TYR A 271 13.34 19.95 -19.26
N ASN A 272 14.61 19.65 -19.00
CA ASN A 272 15.63 19.29 -19.99
C ASN A 272 16.56 18.20 -19.42
N GLN A 273 17.67 17.92 -20.12
CA GLN A 273 18.70 16.95 -19.74
C GLN A 273 20.05 17.64 -19.42
N LEU A 274 20.02 18.91 -19.00
CA LEU A 274 21.21 19.71 -18.73
C LEU A 274 21.95 19.20 -17.49
N SER A 275 23.28 19.21 -17.56
CA SER A 275 24.18 18.57 -16.59
C SER A 275 25.33 19.50 -16.18
N GLY A 276 26.26 18.99 -15.36
CA GLY A 276 27.31 19.82 -14.76
C GLY A 276 26.76 20.81 -13.73
N SER A 277 27.56 21.79 -13.32
CA SER A 277 27.20 22.76 -12.28
C SER A 277 26.58 24.04 -12.81
N ILE A 278 25.69 24.65 -12.02
CA ILE A 278 25.20 26.01 -12.26
C ILE A 278 26.40 26.98 -12.30
N PRO A 279 26.61 27.76 -13.38
CA PRO A 279 27.76 28.65 -13.45
C PRO A 279 27.65 29.83 -12.48
N PRO A 280 28.65 30.11 -11.61
CA PRO A 280 28.65 31.30 -10.75
C PRO A 280 28.51 32.62 -11.52
N ARG A 281 28.96 32.66 -12.79
CA ARG A 281 28.85 33.81 -13.68
C ARG A 281 27.40 34.26 -13.93
N LEU A 282 26.38 33.41 -13.71
CA LEU A 282 24.97 33.84 -13.78
C LEU A 282 24.63 34.94 -12.75
N ALA A 283 25.42 35.09 -11.67
CA ALA A 283 25.29 36.19 -10.72
C ALA A 283 25.57 37.59 -11.32
N ASN A 284 26.23 37.68 -12.49
CA ASN A 284 26.48 38.94 -13.18
C ASN A 284 25.20 39.55 -13.79
N LEU A 285 24.10 38.79 -13.87
CA LEU A 285 22.86 39.18 -14.52
C LEU A 285 22.03 40.17 -13.68
N GLY A 286 22.53 41.39 -13.51
CA GLY A 286 21.89 42.48 -12.73
C GLY A 286 20.52 42.96 -13.25
N SER A 287 19.98 42.34 -14.30
CA SER A 287 18.62 42.52 -14.82
C SER A 287 17.66 41.38 -14.51
N LEU A 288 18.16 40.24 -13.99
CA LEU A 288 17.42 38.99 -13.87
C LEU A 288 16.32 39.08 -12.79
N VAL A 289 15.12 38.67 -13.18
CA VAL A 289 13.90 38.63 -12.37
C VAL A 289 13.49 37.18 -12.09
N SER A 290 13.67 36.28 -13.06
CA SER A 290 13.35 34.85 -12.96
C SER A 290 14.50 33.99 -13.47
N LEU A 291 14.89 33.00 -12.67
CA LEU A 291 15.84 31.95 -13.04
C LEU A 291 15.22 30.57 -12.74
N ASP A 292 14.81 29.85 -13.79
CA ASP A 292 14.34 28.47 -13.67
C ASP A 292 15.24 27.51 -14.47
N VAL A 293 15.95 26.65 -13.72
CA VAL A 293 16.80 25.57 -14.24
C VAL A 293 16.32 24.19 -13.74
N SER A 294 15.11 24.12 -13.19
CA SER A 294 14.57 22.95 -12.51
C SER A 294 14.31 21.75 -13.45
N SER A 295 14.14 20.56 -12.88
CA SER A 295 13.85 19.33 -13.64
C SER A 295 14.91 19.07 -14.72
N ASN A 296 16.15 18.94 -14.27
CA ASN A 296 17.37 18.73 -15.07
C ASN A 296 18.30 17.73 -14.33
N GLN A 297 19.54 17.56 -14.82
CA GLN A 297 20.57 16.69 -14.25
C GLN A 297 21.74 17.49 -13.64
N LEU A 298 21.51 18.72 -13.18
CA LEU A 298 22.56 19.61 -12.67
C LEU A 298 23.15 19.09 -11.35
N THR A 299 24.46 19.24 -11.18
CA THR A 299 25.26 18.65 -10.08
C THR A 299 26.15 19.69 -9.39
N GLY A 300 26.74 19.34 -8.26
CA GLY A 300 27.58 20.26 -7.48
C GLY A 300 26.77 21.25 -6.64
N SER A 301 27.44 22.22 -6.02
CA SER A 301 26.81 23.17 -5.10
C SER A 301 26.13 24.34 -5.79
N ILE A 302 25.08 24.87 -5.15
CA ILE A 302 24.50 26.17 -5.50
C ILE A 302 25.61 27.24 -5.33
N PRO A 303 25.90 28.08 -6.35
CA PRO A 303 26.89 29.15 -6.20
C PRO A 303 26.44 30.21 -5.18
N PRO A 304 27.24 30.57 -4.16
CA PRO A 304 26.91 31.63 -3.22
C PRO A 304 26.71 33.00 -3.91
N GLU A 305 27.39 33.22 -5.04
CA GLU A 305 27.32 34.47 -5.81
C GLU A 305 25.91 34.80 -6.29
N LEU A 306 25.03 33.79 -6.49
CA LEU A 306 23.63 34.03 -6.87
C LEU A 306 22.90 34.93 -5.86
N GLY A 307 23.32 34.91 -4.58
CA GLY A 307 22.80 35.77 -3.52
C GLY A 307 22.95 37.28 -3.77
N ALA A 308 23.79 37.68 -4.73
CA ALA A 308 24.00 39.08 -5.11
C ALA A 308 23.00 39.64 -6.15
N LEU A 309 22.11 38.80 -6.72
CA LEU A 309 21.19 39.20 -7.79
C LEU A 309 20.09 40.17 -7.28
N PRO A 310 20.11 41.47 -7.68
CA PRO A 310 19.37 42.52 -6.96
C PRO A 310 17.88 42.64 -7.34
N LYS A 311 17.42 41.93 -8.37
CA LYS A 311 16.06 42.00 -8.91
C LYS A 311 15.33 40.65 -8.95
N LEU A 312 16.00 39.58 -8.52
CA LEU A 312 15.49 38.21 -8.65
C LEU A 312 14.26 38.02 -7.75
N GLU A 313 13.08 37.89 -8.35
CA GLU A 313 11.83 37.60 -7.65
C GLU A 313 11.55 36.07 -7.60
N GLU A 314 12.14 35.29 -8.51
CA GLU A 314 11.97 33.83 -8.63
C GLU A 314 13.31 33.10 -8.84
N LEU A 315 13.60 32.12 -7.98
CA LEU A 315 14.77 31.23 -8.08
C LEU A 315 14.33 29.76 -7.95
N ASN A 316 14.23 29.05 -9.07
CA ASN A 316 13.84 27.65 -9.12
C ASN A 316 15.01 26.76 -9.60
N LEU A 317 15.59 26.02 -8.65
CA LEU A 317 16.68 25.06 -8.84
C LEU A 317 16.22 23.60 -8.59
N GLY A 318 14.92 23.39 -8.36
CA GLY A 318 14.38 22.11 -7.88
C GLY A 318 14.49 20.95 -8.86
N SER A 319 14.32 19.72 -8.39
CA SER A 319 14.37 18.49 -9.22
C SER A 319 15.67 18.40 -10.02
N ASN A 320 16.79 18.33 -9.32
CA ASN A 320 18.15 18.25 -9.86
C ASN A 320 19.01 17.30 -8.99
N GLN A 321 20.33 17.29 -9.20
CA GLN A 321 21.30 16.50 -8.44
C GLN A 321 22.29 17.38 -7.65
N LEU A 322 21.88 18.59 -7.26
CA LEU A 322 22.71 19.57 -6.55
C LEU A 322 23.07 19.06 -5.14
N THR A 323 24.29 19.36 -4.68
CA THR A 323 24.89 18.83 -3.44
C THR A 323 25.45 19.92 -2.53
N GLY A 324 25.79 19.57 -1.29
CA GLY A 324 26.39 20.51 -0.34
C GLY A 324 25.36 21.45 0.32
N PRO A 325 25.81 22.48 1.06
CA PRO A 325 24.92 23.35 1.82
C PRO A 325 24.16 24.34 0.94
N ILE A 326 22.99 24.76 1.42
CA ILE A 326 22.34 26.00 0.95
C ILE A 326 23.25 27.17 1.36
N PRO A 327 23.71 28.03 0.44
CA PRO A 327 24.57 29.17 0.79
C PRO A 327 23.84 30.18 1.68
N ALA A 328 24.52 30.71 2.69
CA ALA A 328 23.97 31.75 3.56
C ALA A 328 23.79 33.08 2.81
N GLU A 329 24.58 33.27 1.75
CA GLU A 329 24.59 34.39 0.84
C GLU A 329 23.26 34.57 0.09
N LEU A 330 22.45 33.51 -0.07
CA LEU A 330 21.10 33.62 -0.64
C LEU A 330 20.15 34.51 0.19
N ALA A 331 20.49 34.81 1.44
CA ALA A 331 19.82 35.86 2.25
C ALA A 331 19.98 37.28 1.67
N GLY A 332 20.90 37.49 0.72
CA GLY A 332 21.09 38.76 0.01
C GLY A 332 20.03 39.07 -1.06
N LEU A 333 19.18 38.09 -1.42
CA LEU A 333 18.14 38.19 -2.46
C LEU A 333 16.94 39.06 -2.01
N GLY A 334 17.15 40.35 -1.72
CA GLY A 334 16.13 41.25 -1.17
C GLY A 334 14.87 41.47 -2.02
N ALA A 335 14.82 40.91 -3.24
CA ALA A 335 13.66 40.94 -4.13
C ALA A 335 12.85 39.62 -4.16
N VAL A 336 13.38 38.51 -3.63
CA VAL A 336 12.84 37.15 -3.88
C VAL A 336 11.47 36.91 -3.23
N ARG A 337 10.59 36.23 -3.98
CA ARG A 337 9.28 35.76 -3.56
C ARG A 337 9.20 34.24 -3.50
N SER A 338 9.75 33.54 -4.50
CA SER A 338 9.78 32.08 -4.53
C SER A 338 11.22 31.58 -4.59
N LEU A 339 11.57 30.72 -3.62
CA LEU A 339 12.85 30.04 -3.52
C LEU A 339 12.61 28.52 -3.47
N VAL A 340 12.82 27.86 -4.61
CA VAL A 340 12.50 26.43 -4.81
C VAL A 340 13.80 25.65 -5.04
N LEU A 341 14.22 24.92 -4.01
CA LEU A 341 15.45 24.11 -3.96
C LEU A 341 15.17 22.60 -3.82
N ARG A 342 13.89 22.21 -3.84
CA ARG A 342 13.41 20.84 -3.60
C ARG A 342 13.99 19.74 -4.49
N ASN A 343 13.78 18.48 -4.11
CA ASN A 343 14.15 17.30 -4.91
C ASN A 343 15.61 17.38 -5.39
N ASN A 344 16.54 17.46 -4.44
CA ASN A 344 17.97 17.59 -4.67
C ASN A 344 18.75 16.74 -3.63
N ARG A 345 20.06 16.90 -3.54
CA ARG A 345 20.94 16.26 -2.54
C ARG A 345 21.62 17.30 -1.65
N LEU A 346 20.95 18.43 -1.39
CA LEU A 346 21.44 19.50 -0.52
C LEU A 346 21.51 19.02 0.93
N SER A 347 22.52 19.45 1.67
CA SER A 347 22.89 18.90 2.99
C SER A 347 23.26 20.00 3.98
N GLY A 348 23.59 19.65 5.23
CA GLY A 348 23.87 20.64 6.28
C GLY A 348 22.60 21.38 6.75
N PRO A 349 22.73 22.47 7.52
CA PRO A 349 21.59 23.17 8.11
C PRO A 349 20.95 24.19 7.16
N VAL A 350 19.66 24.46 7.38
CA VAL A 350 18.96 25.61 6.76
C VAL A 350 19.60 26.91 7.30
N PRO A 351 20.10 27.83 6.44
CA PRO A 351 20.75 29.04 6.90
C PRO A 351 19.78 29.98 7.64
N PRO A 352 20.06 30.40 8.89
CA PRO A 352 19.18 31.32 9.63
C PRO A 352 18.95 32.67 8.93
N GLY A 353 19.89 33.10 8.08
CA GLY A 353 19.79 34.34 7.31
C GLY A 353 18.61 34.36 6.32
N LEU A 354 18.14 33.20 5.84
CA LEU A 354 16.96 33.14 4.98
C LEU A 354 15.72 33.76 5.64
N GLY A 355 15.64 33.72 6.98
CA GLY A 355 14.54 34.32 7.75
C GLY A 355 14.42 35.84 7.67
N ALA A 356 15.39 36.52 7.05
CA ALA A 356 15.40 37.98 6.85
C ALA A 356 14.88 38.42 5.46
N LEU A 357 14.50 37.49 4.57
CA LEU A 357 14.06 37.80 3.20
C LEU A 357 12.67 38.49 3.22
N PRO A 358 12.57 39.79 2.88
CA PRO A 358 11.41 40.62 3.24
C PRO A 358 10.18 40.43 2.34
N LYS A 359 10.33 39.72 1.22
CA LYS A 359 9.27 39.49 0.21
C LYS A 359 8.94 38.01 -0.01
N LEU A 360 9.57 37.08 0.69
CA LEU A 360 9.47 35.65 0.41
C LEU A 360 8.04 35.15 0.69
N GLU A 361 7.30 34.78 -0.35
CA GLU A 361 5.94 34.23 -0.31
C GLU A 361 5.96 32.68 -0.31
N GLU A 362 7.01 32.05 -0.86
CA GLU A 362 7.20 30.59 -0.94
C GLU A 362 8.65 30.17 -0.63
N LEU A 363 8.81 29.21 0.28
CA LEU A 363 10.08 28.53 0.58
C LEU A 363 9.90 27.01 0.47
N SER A 364 10.51 26.43 -0.56
CA SER A 364 10.40 25.00 -0.91
C SER A 364 11.78 24.33 -0.86
N LEU A 365 12.02 23.54 0.19
CA LEU A 365 13.28 22.84 0.46
C LEU A 365 13.09 21.31 0.55
N GLU A 366 11.91 20.80 0.19
CA GLU A 366 11.54 19.40 0.40
C GLU A 366 12.41 18.39 -0.37
N SER A 367 12.41 17.12 0.06
CA SER A 367 13.12 16.02 -0.62
C SER A 367 14.63 16.32 -0.78
N ASN A 368 15.32 16.47 0.33
CA ASN A 368 16.74 16.81 0.41
C ASN A 368 17.41 16.06 1.59
N GLN A 369 18.66 16.41 1.91
CA GLN A 369 19.46 15.84 2.99
C GLN A 369 19.77 16.87 4.09
N LEU A 370 18.91 17.89 4.26
CA LEU A 370 19.10 18.98 5.22
C LEU A 370 18.97 18.46 6.66
N THR A 371 19.74 19.03 7.58
CA THR A 371 20.00 18.48 8.92
C THR A 371 19.94 19.57 10.00
N GLY A 372 19.82 19.16 11.27
CA GLY A 372 19.80 20.11 12.39
C GLY A 372 18.45 20.83 12.53
N PRO A 373 18.39 21.88 13.39
CA PRO A 373 17.14 22.53 13.73
C PRO A 373 16.63 23.45 12.61
N ILE A 374 15.31 23.58 12.54
CA ILE A 374 14.65 24.66 11.81
C ILE A 374 15.02 25.99 12.51
N PRO A 375 15.58 27.00 11.81
CA PRO A 375 15.94 28.26 12.45
C PRO A 375 14.71 29.03 12.91
N ALA A 376 14.71 29.47 14.18
CA ALA A 376 13.67 30.35 14.73
C ALA A 376 13.52 31.66 13.91
N GLN A 377 14.61 32.10 13.28
CA GLN A 377 14.65 33.25 12.38
C GLN A 377 13.67 33.13 11.19
N LEU A 378 13.30 31.92 10.76
CA LEU A 378 12.29 31.74 9.70
C LEU A 378 10.92 32.33 10.09
N GLY A 379 10.62 32.49 11.38
CA GLY A 379 9.42 33.21 11.85
C GLY A 379 9.38 34.69 11.47
N GLY A 380 10.51 35.29 11.07
CA GLY A 380 10.61 36.66 10.57
C GLY A 380 10.08 36.87 9.14
N LEU A 381 9.74 35.80 8.42
CA LEU A 381 9.27 35.83 7.03
C LEU A 381 7.82 36.30 6.91
N GLY A 382 7.56 37.57 7.24
CA GLY A 382 6.22 38.14 7.34
C GLY A 382 5.36 38.08 6.05
N ALA A 383 5.94 37.80 4.88
CA ALA A 383 5.23 37.61 3.61
C ALA A 383 4.88 36.14 3.29
N LEU A 384 5.39 35.17 4.06
CA LEU A 384 5.38 33.75 3.68
C LEU A 384 3.98 33.14 3.71
N ARG A 385 3.64 32.43 2.63
CA ARG A 385 2.40 31.65 2.45
C ARG A 385 2.65 30.15 2.47
N SER A 386 3.75 29.71 1.89
CA SER A 386 4.10 28.28 1.75
C SER A 386 5.48 28.00 2.36
N LEU A 387 5.53 27.04 3.29
CA LEU A 387 6.76 26.52 3.87
C LEU A 387 6.77 24.99 3.76
N ALA A 388 7.58 24.47 2.84
CA ALA A 388 7.76 23.04 2.58
C ALA A 388 9.17 22.59 2.96
N LEU A 389 9.26 21.76 4.01
CA LEU A 389 10.50 21.24 4.60
C LEU A 389 10.48 19.70 4.72
N GLN A 390 9.48 19.02 4.15
CA GLN A 390 9.32 17.56 4.26
C GLN A 390 10.45 16.75 3.60
N ASP A 391 10.49 15.45 3.88
CA ASP A 391 11.46 14.49 3.32
C ASP A 391 12.92 14.98 3.45
N ASN A 392 13.33 15.19 4.70
CA ASN A 392 14.64 15.70 5.08
C ASN A 392 15.15 15.03 6.38
N GLN A 393 16.24 15.54 6.95
CA GLN A 393 16.86 15.02 8.18
C GLN A 393 16.88 16.07 9.31
N LEU A 394 15.96 17.05 9.27
CA LEU A 394 15.83 18.13 10.27
C LEU A 394 15.46 17.54 11.63
N SER A 395 15.98 18.12 12.71
CA SER A 395 15.98 17.52 14.06
C SER A 395 15.94 18.56 15.17
N GLY A 396 15.41 18.20 16.35
CA GLY A 396 15.19 19.15 17.44
C GLY A 396 13.78 19.74 17.42
N PRO A 397 13.47 20.66 18.35
CA PRO A 397 12.13 21.20 18.53
C PRO A 397 11.72 22.15 17.40
N LEU A 398 10.43 22.13 17.06
CA LEU A 398 9.81 23.08 16.14
C LEU A 398 9.78 24.48 16.79
N PRO A 399 10.34 25.55 16.17
CA PRO A 399 10.43 26.86 16.83
C PRO A 399 9.05 27.52 17.06
N PRO A 400 8.76 28.05 18.27
CA PRO A 400 7.52 28.77 18.52
C PRO A 400 7.39 30.06 17.69
N GLU A 401 8.50 30.62 17.20
CA GLU A 401 8.55 31.79 16.33
C GLU A 401 7.86 31.57 14.98
N LEU A 402 7.72 30.33 14.51
CA LEU A 402 6.93 30.04 13.30
C LEU A 402 5.46 30.47 13.44
N GLY A 403 4.94 30.54 14.67
CA GLY A 403 3.63 31.11 15.00
C GLY A 403 3.50 32.63 14.80
N GLN A 404 4.53 33.30 14.25
CA GLN A 404 4.49 34.72 13.86
C GLN A 404 4.16 34.91 12.36
N LEU A 405 4.13 33.82 11.58
CA LEU A 405 3.90 33.81 10.13
C LEU A 405 2.42 34.04 9.78
N ALA A 406 1.88 35.22 10.09
CA ALA A 406 0.46 35.56 9.94
C ALA A 406 -0.10 35.51 8.49
N ASN A 407 0.75 35.27 7.49
CA ASN A 407 0.36 35.05 6.10
C ASN A 407 0.39 33.58 5.66
N LEU A 408 0.79 32.64 6.53
CA LEU A 408 1.01 31.24 6.15
C LEU A 408 -0.30 30.51 5.81
N GLU A 409 -0.37 30.00 4.59
CA GLU A 409 -1.50 29.27 4.00
C GLU A 409 -1.22 27.74 3.97
N SER A 410 0.05 27.33 3.94
CA SER A 410 0.50 25.92 3.99
C SER A 410 1.80 25.72 4.79
N LEU A 411 1.83 24.70 5.64
CA LEU A 411 3.00 24.26 6.41
C LEU A 411 3.17 22.75 6.31
N SER A 412 4.32 22.31 5.80
CA SER A 412 4.65 20.90 5.58
C SER A 412 6.05 20.56 6.11
N LEU A 413 6.09 19.61 7.04
CA LEU A 413 7.23 19.24 7.89
C LEU A 413 7.45 17.71 7.96
N TRP A 414 6.63 16.92 7.26
CA TRP A 414 6.58 15.46 7.43
C TRP A 414 7.85 14.74 6.96
N SER A 415 8.05 13.48 7.36
CA SER A 415 9.30 12.73 7.09
C SER A 415 10.57 13.49 7.51
N ASN A 416 10.67 13.77 8.81
CA ASN A 416 11.85 14.39 9.41
C ASN A 416 12.15 13.73 10.77
N ARG A 417 13.11 14.29 11.53
CA ARG A 417 13.50 13.86 12.87
C ARG A 417 13.16 14.91 13.93
N LEU A 418 12.18 15.78 13.66
CA LEU A 418 11.77 16.86 14.57
C LEU A 418 11.16 16.25 15.84
N ASP A 419 11.47 16.85 16.98
CA ASP A 419 11.13 16.35 18.31
C ASP A 419 10.52 17.44 19.20
N GLY A 420 10.41 17.18 20.50
CA GLY A 420 9.79 18.09 21.44
C GLY A 420 8.27 18.26 21.24
N PRO A 421 7.64 19.19 21.97
CA PRO A 421 6.21 19.48 21.83
C PRO A 421 5.91 20.38 20.64
N ILE A 422 4.76 20.14 20.00
CA ILE A 422 4.20 21.07 19.01
C ILE A 422 3.91 22.41 19.71
N PRO A 423 4.42 23.57 19.21
CA PRO A 423 4.19 24.85 19.87
C PRO A 423 2.73 25.31 19.79
N ALA A 424 2.17 25.75 20.93
CA ALA A 424 0.83 26.34 20.97
C ALA A 424 0.71 27.63 20.13
N SER A 425 1.82 28.33 19.87
CA SER A 425 1.86 29.52 19.01
C SER A 425 1.49 29.24 17.54
N LEU A 426 1.54 27.98 17.08
CA LEU A 426 1.03 27.63 15.75
C LEU A 426 -0.47 27.93 15.60
N GLY A 427 -1.24 27.99 16.69
CA GLY A 427 -2.66 28.39 16.67
C GLY A 427 -2.91 29.82 16.16
N ASN A 428 -1.88 30.68 16.17
CA ASN A 428 -1.94 32.05 15.64
C ASN A 428 -2.03 32.10 14.10
N LEU A 429 -1.76 30.99 13.39
CA LEU A 429 -1.65 30.94 11.93
C LEU A 429 -3.03 30.90 11.26
N THR A 430 -3.89 31.89 11.51
CA THR A 430 -5.33 31.84 11.18
C THR A 430 -5.69 31.77 9.69
N LYS A 431 -4.70 31.81 8.78
CA LYS A 431 -4.86 31.56 7.34
C LYS A 431 -4.52 30.13 6.91
N LEU A 432 -3.92 29.32 7.79
CA LEU A 432 -3.36 28.02 7.47
C LEU A 432 -4.46 27.07 7.02
N THR A 433 -4.33 26.54 5.80
CA THR A 433 -5.26 25.58 5.20
C THR A 433 -4.74 24.14 5.27
N TRP A 434 -3.42 23.98 5.29
CA TRP A 434 -2.72 22.70 5.34
C TRP A 434 -1.68 22.68 6.46
N LEU A 435 -1.75 21.68 7.34
CA LEU A 435 -0.71 21.39 8.34
C LEU A 435 -0.34 19.91 8.31
N ALA A 436 0.85 19.61 7.78
CA ALA A 436 1.42 18.26 7.79
C ALA A 436 2.70 18.20 8.63
N ALA A 437 2.63 17.49 9.75
CA ALA A 437 3.74 17.26 10.69
C ALA A 437 3.83 15.78 11.12
N CYS A 438 3.27 14.88 10.31
CA CYS A 438 3.35 13.43 10.50
C CYS A 438 4.76 12.88 10.27
N CYS A 439 4.98 11.59 10.58
CA CYS A 439 6.24 10.88 10.35
C CYS A 439 7.46 11.62 10.94
N ASN A 440 7.36 11.93 12.24
CA ASN A 440 8.34 12.69 13.02
C ASN A 440 8.44 12.09 14.45
N ARG A 441 9.03 12.82 15.41
CA ARG A 441 9.23 12.39 16.80
C ARG A 441 8.59 13.36 17.80
N PHE A 442 7.52 14.06 17.40
CA PHE A 442 6.83 15.01 18.28
C PHE A 442 6.23 14.32 19.50
N VAL A 443 6.41 14.91 20.67
CA VAL A 443 6.00 14.38 21.99
C VAL A 443 5.03 15.33 22.70
N GLY A 444 4.46 14.88 23.82
CA GLY A 444 3.52 15.69 24.60
C GLY A 444 2.13 15.77 23.93
N SER A 445 1.28 16.67 24.41
CA SER A 445 -0.11 16.78 23.95
C SER A 445 -0.28 17.67 22.73
N ILE A 446 -1.19 17.30 21.82
CA ILE A 446 -1.70 18.17 20.75
C ILE A 446 -2.18 19.50 21.38
N PRO A 447 -1.66 20.68 20.96
CA PRO A 447 -2.05 21.94 21.59
C PRO A 447 -3.50 22.31 21.31
N PRO A 448 -4.33 22.62 22.34
CA PRO A 448 -5.71 23.08 22.12
C PRO A 448 -5.82 24.35 21.26
N ALA A 449 -4.75 25.15 21.19
CA ALA A 449 -4.64 26.34 20.35
C ALA A 449 -4.74 26.04 18.84
N LEU A 450 -4.45 24.80 18.37
CA LEU A 450 -4.68 24.43 16.97
C LEU A 450 -6.17 24.54 16.58
N GLY A 451 -7.10 24.43 17.55
CA GLY A 451 -8.52 24.71 17.38
C GLY A 451 -8.90 26.18 17.14
N GLN A 452 -7.93 27.07 16.94
CA GLN A 452 -8.13 28.46 16.50
C GLN A 452 -7.94 28.64 14.98
N LEU A 453 -7.45 27.61 14.29
CA LEU A 453 -7.11 27.63 12.86
C LEU A 453 -8.36 27.47 11.99
N GLY A 454 -9.31 28.40 12.06
CA GLY A 454 -10.62 28.33 11.39
C GLY A 454 -10.62 28.28 9.84
N LYS A 455 -9.45 28.15 9.20
CA LYS A 455 -9.26 27.90 7.77
C LYS A 455 -8.60 26.56 7.46
N LEU A 456 -8.25 25.78 8.47
CA LEU A 456 -7.55 24.50 8.34
C LEU A 456 -8.48 23.46 7.71
N ARG A 457 -8.04 22.88 6.60
CA ARG A 457 -8.75 21.85 5.83
C ARG A 457 -8.14 20.47 6.02
N GLN A 458 -6.84 20.38 6.25
CA GLN A 458 -6.14 19.12 6.44
C GLN A 458 -5.13 19.22 7.60
N LEU A 459 -5.21 18.26 8.52
CA LEU A 459 -4.33 18.13 9.68
C LEU A 459 -3.75 16.72 9.76
N TYR A 460 -2.47 16.57 9.43
CA TYR A 460 -1.73 15.32 9.54
C TYR A 460 -0.72 15.38 10.68
N LEU A 461 -0.99 14.68 11.78
CA LEU A 461 -0.09 14.50 12.93
C LEU A 461 0.27 13.02 13.19
N HIS A 462 -0.16 12.11 12.31
CA HIS A 462 0.06 10.67 12.47
C HIS A 462 1.55 10.26 12.50
N ALA A 463 1.86 9.06 12.96
CA ALA A 463 3.23 8.53 13.06
C ALA A 463 4.17 9.46 13.83
N ASN A 464 3.86 9.66 15.11
CA ASN A 464 4.58 10.50 16.06
C ASN A 464 4.57 9.84 17.47
N HIS A 465 4.92 10.59 18.50
CA HIS A 465 4.90 10.15 19.91
C HIS A 465 3.99 11.07 20.76
N LEU A 466 2.90 11.57 20.18
CA LEU A 466 1.95 12.47 20.83
C LEU A 466 1.13 11.71 21.87
N THR A 467 0.84 12.37 22.99
CA THR A 467 0.29 11.79 24.23
C THR A 467 -0.88 12.62 24.76
N GLY A 468 -1.55 12.13 25.81
CA GLY A 468 -2.72 12.81 26.38
C GLY A 468 -3.95 12.67 25.49
N ALA A 469 -4.98 13.51 25.71
CA ALA A 469 -6.25 13.40 25.01
C ALA A 469 -6.33 14.28 23.75
N ILE A 470 -7.16 13.85 22.78
CA ILE A 470 -7.51 14.67 21.61
C ILE A 470 -8.21 15.96 22.10
N PRO A 471 -7.75 17.17 21.75
CA PRO A 471 -8.36 18.40 22.21
C PRO A 471 -9.75 18.62 21.61
N ALA A 472 -10.75 18.83 22.47
CA ALA A 472 -12.12 19.14 22.05
C ALA A 472 -12.20 20.41 21.16
N SER A 473 -11.24 21.34 21.27
CA SER A 473 -11.18 22.54 20.44
C SER A 473 -10.90 22.26 18.95
N LEU A 474 -10.45 21.06 18.56
CA LEU A 474 -10.38 20.67 17.15
C LEU A 474 -11.77 20.64 16.49
N GLY A 475 -12.84 20.49 17.28
CA GLY A 475 -14.23 20.62 16.82
C GLY A 475 -14.63 22.01 16.32
N ASN A 476 -13.83 23.06 16.59
CA ASN A 476 -14.06 24.41 16.09
C ASN A 476 -13.65 24.58 14.60
N LEU A 477 -12.99 23.58 14.01
CA LEU A 477 -12.37 23.68 12.69
C LEU A 477 -13.39 23.41 11.58
N ALA A 478 -14.30 24.37 11.36
CA ALA A 478 -15.44 24.22 10.46
C ALA A 478 -15.10 24.01 8.96
N GLU A 479 -13.86 24.29 8.51
CA GLU A 479 -13.39 23.96 7.15
C GLU A 479 -12.63 22.62 7.08
N LEU A 480 -12.47 21.89 8.19
CA LEU A 480 -11.68 20.66 8.26
C LEU A 480 -12.33 19.52 7.47
N ARG A 481 -11.56 18.95 6.54
CA ARG A 481 -11.90 17.80 5.69
C ARG A 481 -11.14 16.54 6.06
N LEU A 482 -9.90 16.67 6.53
CA LEU A 482 -9.07 15.53 6.93
C LEU A 482 -8.44 15.74 8.31
N LEU A 483 -8.64 14.79 9.20
CA LEU A 483 -8.01 14.70 10.52
C LEU A 483 -7.33 13.35 10.70
N SER A 484 -6.00 13.34 10.64
CA SER A 484 -5.18 12.13 10.72
C SER A 484 -4.22 12.19 11.90
N LEU A 485 -4.56 11.48 12.97
CA LEU A 485 -3.87 11.42 14.27
C LEU A 485 -3.37 10.01 14.63
N GLY A 486 -3.46 9.05 13.72
CA GLY A 486 -3.09 7.66 13.94
C GLY A 486 -1.61 7.43 14.31
N ASP A 487 -1.24 6.22 14.70
CA ASP A 487 0.15 5.82 14.98
C ASP A 487 0.83 6.75 16.01
N ASN A 488 0.22 6.84 17.20
CA ASN A 488 0.59 7.75 18.28
C ASN A 488 0.31 7.11 19.66
N GLN A 489 0.42 7.89 20.74
CA GLN A 489 0.17 7.46 22.12
C GLN A 489 -1.00 8.24 22.76
N LEU A 490 -2.00 8.62 21.95
CA LEU A 490 -3.17 9.38 22.40
C LEU A 490 -4.10 8.51 23.26
N THR A 491 -4.71 9.13 24.25
CA THR A 491 -5.44 8.49 25.37
C THR A 491 -6.79 9.18 25.61
N GLY A 492 -7.59 8.66 26.56
CA GLY A 492 -8.90 9.24 26.88
C GLY A 492 -9.96 8.84 25.85
N ARG A 493 -10.95 9.69 25.60
CA ARG A 493 -12.05 9.42 24.65
C ARG A 493 -11.95 10.30 23.42
N ILE A 494 -12.54 9.85 22.31
CA ILE A 494 -12.82 10.71 21.14
C ILE A 494 -13.83 11.79 21.60
N PRO A 495 -13.52 13.09 21.52
CA PRO A 495 -14.31 14.13 22.16
C PRO A 495 -15.51 14.59 21.33
N ASP A 496 -16.68 14.71 21.96
CA ASP A 496 -17.96 15.00 21.30
C ASP A 496 -18.02 16.34 20.54
N ALA A 497 -17.14 17.28 20.87
CA ALA A 497 -17.01 18.53 20.14
C ALA A 497 -16.60 18.35 18.67
N LEU A 498 -15.96 17.23 18.28
CA LEU A 498 -15.57 16.95 16.89
C LEU A 498 -16.77 16.89 15.92
N ALA A 499 -17.99 16.71 16.41
CA ALA A 499 -19.21 16.86 15.61
C ALA A 499 -19.36 18.27 14.98
N GLY A 500 -18.63 19.29 15.48
CA GLY A 500 -18.59 20.63 14.89
C GLY A 500 -17.78 20.74 13.59
N ALA A 501 -16.95 19.74 13.25
CA ALA A 501 -16.18 19.70 12.01
C ALA A 501 -17.03 19.13 10.85
N THR A 502 -18.18 19.75 10.55
CA THR A 502 -19.24 19.19 9.67
C THR A 502 -18.86 18.93 8.20
N LEU A 503 -17.66 19.32 7.77
CA LEU A 503 -17.11 19.07 6.43
C LEU A 503 -16.07 17.93 6.41
N LEU A 504 -15.93 17.18 7.51
CA LEU A 504 -14.95 16.11 7.62
C LEU A 504 -15.28 14.95 6.66
N GLU A 505 -14.31 14.62 5.80
CA GLU A 505 -14.33 13.56 4.80
C GLU A 505 -13.51 12.35 5.29
N ASP A 506 -12.36 12.59 5.94
CA ASP A 506 -11.46 11.54 6.45
C ASP A 506 -11.12 11.75 7.95
N LEU A 507 -11.35 10.72 8.75
CA LEU A 507 -11.00 10.68 10.18
C LEU A 507 -10.23 9.40 10.52
N SER A 508 -8.92 9.54 10.78
CA SER A 508 -8.00 8.41 11.05
C SER A 508 -7.33 8.58 12.42
N LEU A 509 -7.68 7.71 13.37
CA LEU A 509 -7.22 7.70 14.76
C LEU A 509 -6.59 6.35 15.17
N GLN A 510 -6.24 5.51 14.18
CA GLN A 510 -5.78 4.14 14.36
C GLN A 510 -4.47 4.04 15.16
N ASN A 511 -4.15 2.86 15.70
CA ASN A 511 -2.91 2.58 16.43
C ASN A 511 -2.60 3.63 17.53
N ASN A 512 -3.48 3.66 18.54
CA ASN A 512 -3.44 4.59 19.67
C ASN A 512 -3.94 3.91 20.96
N GLN A 513 -4.14 4.66 22.04
CA GLN A 513 -4.64 4.18 23.34
C GLN A 513 -6.01 4.82 23.68
N LEU A 514 -6.84 5.09 22.66
CA LEU A 514 -8.17 5.69 22.83
C LEU A 514 -9.15 4.69 23.45
N THR A 515 -10.05 5.19 24.29
CA THR A 515 -10.96 4.42 25.15
C THR A 515 -12.39 4.92 25.05
N GLY A 516 -13.35 4.16 25.61
CA GLY A 516 -14.78 4.50 25.58
C GLY A 516 -15.45 4.03 24.29
N PRO A 517 -16.69 4.50 24.00
CA PRO A 517 -17.45 4.03 22.85
C PRO A 517 -17.01 4.66 21.53
N VAL A 518 -17.27 3.93 20.44
CA VAL A 518 -17.37 4.55 19.10
C VAL A 518 -18.53 5.58 19.16
N PRO A 519 -18.32 6.86 18.80
CA PRO A 519 -19.32 7.88 19.11
C PRO A 519 -20.48 7.94 18.11
N ALA A 520 -21.72 7.97 18.62
CA ALA A 520 -22.92 8.04 17.78
C ALA A 520 -23.08 9.35 16.99
N TRP A 521 -22.50 10.47 17.47
CA TRP A 521 -22.52 11.76 16.77
C TRP A 521 -21.73 11.77 15.46
N LEU A 522 -20.99 10.70 15.13
CA LEU A 522 -20.38 10.56 13.81
C LEU A 522 -21.43 10.69 12.69
N GLN A 523 -22.70 10.33 12.93
CA GLN A 523 -23.80 10.50 11.97
C GLN A 523 -24.00 11.95 11.48
N GLU A 524 -23.61 12.95 12.29
CA GLU A 524 -23.75 14.37 11.95
C GLU A 524 -22.72 14.81 10.90
N LEU A 525 -21.64 14.03 10.73
CA LEU A 525 -20.55 14.28 9.79
C LEU A 525 -20.84 13.61 8.44
N THR A 526 -21.92 14.03 7.79
CA THR A 526 -22.49 13.39 6.57
C THR A 526 -21.58 13.39 5.33
N HIS A 527 -20.39 13.99 5.41
CA HIS A 527 -19.37 14.00 4.37
C HIS A 527 -18.32 12.88 4.53
N LEU A 528 -18.33 12.14 5.65
CA LEU A 528 -17.34 11.10 5.94
C LEU A 528 -17.33 10.00 4.87
N ARG A 529 -16.14 9.78 4.31
CA ARG A 529 -15.73 8.67 3.45
C ARG A 529 -14.91 7.65 4.22
N THR A 530 -13.99 8.11 5.08
CA THR A 530 -13.09 7.23 5.85
C THR A 530 -13.26 7.42 7.35
N VAL A 531 -13.58 6.33 8.06
CA VAL A 531 -13.45 6.22 9.51
C VAL A 531 -12.51 5.06 9.83
N ASP A 532 -11.34 5.37 10.39
CA ASP A 532 -10.36 4.38 10.83
C ASP A 532 -9.98 4.60 12.29
N PHE A 533 -10.48 3.72 13.17
CA PHE A 533 -10.15 3.67 14.59
C PHE A 533 -9.46 2.35 15.00
N ALA A 534 -8.92 1.59 14.03
CA ALA A 534 -8.36 0.26 14.29
C ALA A 534 -7.19 0.30 15.30
N SER A 535 -6.90 -0.80 15.99
CA SER A 535 -5.82 -0.90 16.99
C SER A 535 -5.93 0.18 18.10
N ASN A 536 -6.98 0.09 18.91
CA ASN A 536 -7.26 0.98 20.03
C ASN A 536 -7.86 0.20 21.23
N GLN A 537 -8.36 0.91 22.24
CA GLN A 537 -9.03 0.35 23.42
C GLN A 537 -10.51 0.78 23.49
N LEU A 538 -11.16 0.94 22.34
CA LEU A 538 -12.58 1.29 22.26
C LEU A 538 -13.45 0.11 22.71
N THR A 539 -14.61 0.43 23.30
CA THR A 539 -15.44 -0.48 24.11
C THR A 539 -16.93 -0.27 23.84
N GLY A 540 -17.79 -1.19 24.29
CA GLY A 540 -19.24 -1.05 24.10
C GLY A 540 -19.69 -1.39 22.67
N PRO A 541 -20.93 -1.05 22.26
CA PRO A 541 -21.48 -1.42 20.97
C PRO A 541 -21.03 -0.49 19.83
N ILE A 542 -21.07 -1.01 18.61
CA ILE A 542 -21.07 -0.19 17.38
C ILE A 542 -22.42 0.56 17.32
N PRO A 543 -22.46 1.90 17.20
CA PRO A 543 -23.71 2.65 17.13
C PRO A 543 -24.50 2.32 15.84
N PRO A 544 -25.81 1.99 15.92
CA PRO A 544 -26.63 1.83 14.73
C PRO A 544 -26.75 3.11 13.89
N GLU A 545 -26.53 4.28 14.52
CA GLU A 545 -26.51 5.62 13.90
C GLU A 545 -25.47 5.75 12.78
N LEU A 546 -24.39 4.94 12.79
CA LEU A 546 -23.39 4.94 11.72
C LEU A 546 -23.98 4.57 10.35
N GLY A 547 -25.09 3.83 10.31
CA GLY A 547 -25.82 3.50 9.07
C GLY A 547 -26.38 4.72 8.32
N ASN A 548 -26.39 5.91 8.94
CA ASN A 548 -26.79 7.15 8.30
C ASN A 548 -25.70 7.76 7.39
N LEU A 549 -24.44 7.30 7.49
CA LEU A 549 -23.30 7.82 6.74
C LEU A 549 -23.24 7.30 5.31
N VAL A 550 -24.23 7.60 4.49
CA VAL A 550 -24.37 7.10 3.10
C VAL A 550 -23.19 7.42 2.17
N ALA A 551 -22.31 8.36 2.53
CA ALA A 551 -21.08 8.69 1.82
C ALA A 551 -19.88 7.79 2.17
N LEU A 552 -19.99 6.94 3.20
CA LEU A 552 -18.87 6.19 3.77
C LEU A 552 -18.36 5.09 2.84
N GLU A 553 -17.06 5.13 2.55
CA GLU A 553 -16.32 4.19 1.70
C GLU A 553 -15.53 3.18 2.55
N TYR A 554 -15.02 3.58 3.72
CA TYR A 554 -14.24 2.72 4.61
C TYR A 554 -14.63 2.88 6.07
N LEU A 555 -14.95 1.75 6.72
CA LEU A 555 -15.17 1.64 8.17
C LEU A 555 -14.23 0.58 8.74
N GLN A 556 -13.20 1.02 9.47
CA GLN A 556 -12.19 0.17 10.09
C GLN A 556 -12.21 0.35 11.61
N LEU A 557 -12.57 -0.72 12.32
CA LEU A 557 -12.73 -0.75 13.79
C LEU A 557 -12.03 -1.97 14.42
N ASP A 558 -11.13 -2.64 13.69
CA ASP A 558 -10.43 -3.85 14.12
C ASP A 558 -9.54 -3.61 15.35
N ASP A 559 -9.10 -4.69 16.00
CA ASP A 559 -8.12 -4.66 17.10
C ASP A 559 -8.58 -3.71 18.24
N ASN A 560 -9.78 -3.97 18.76
CA ASN A 560 -10.44 -3.16 19.78
C ASN A 560 -11.20 -4.07 20.77
N GLN A 561 -11.98 -3.49 21.67
CA GLN A 561 -12.78 -4.19 22.69
C GLN A 561 -14.29 -3.95 22.48
N LEU A 562 -14.71 -3.76 21.22
CA LEU A 562 -16.11 -3.56 20.85
C LEU A 562 -16.91 -4.85 21.07
N SER A 563 -18.19 -4.68 21.38
CA SER A 563 -19.08 -5.71 21.92
C SER A 563 -20.50 -5.50 21.41
N GLY A 564 -21.49 -6.23 21.94
CA GLY A 564 -22.87 -6.16 21.44
C GLY A 564 -23.00 -6.92 20.12
N VAL A 565 -23.71 -6.36 19.14
CA VAL A 565 -23.96 -6.98 17.82
C VAL A 565 -23.55 -6.04 16.70
N ILE A 566 -23.29 -6.58 15.50
CA ILE A 566 -23.15 -5.76 14.29
C ILE A 566 -24.54 -5.17 13.95
N PRO A 567 -24.70 -3.84 13.82
CA PRO A 567 -25.99 -3.25 13.48
C PRO A 567 -26.42 -3.57 12.04
N ALA A 568 -27.67 -4.00 11.86
CA ALA A 568 -28.25 -4.20 10.52
C ALA A 568 -28.32 -2.91 9.69
N SER A 569 -28.36 -1.73 10.34
CA SER A 569 -28.33 -0.42 9.68
C SER A 569 -27.04 -0.16 8.89
N LEU A 570 -25.93 -0.87 9.19
CA LEU A 570 -24.72 -0.79 8.37
C LEU A 570 -24.93 -1.26 6.92
N GLY A 571 -25.97 -2.07 6.64
CA GLY A 571 -26.36 -2.44 5.28
C GLY A 571 -26.85 -1.27 4.42
N GLY A 572 -27.20 -0.12 5.01
CA GLY A 572 -27.59 1.09 4.29
C GLY A 572 -26.43 1.86 3.63
N LEU A 573 -25.18 1.46 3.89
CA LEU A 573 -23.97 2.14 3.46
C LEU A 573 -23.58 1.78 2.01
N GLY A 574 -24.42 2.15 1.04
CA GLY A 574 -24.29 1.71 -0.36
C GLY A 574 -22.93 2.00 -1.04
N ASN A 575 -22.17 2.99 -0.56
CA ASN A 575 -20.84 3.33 -1.06
C ASN A 575 -19.69 2.52 -0.41
N LEU A 576 -19.97 1.69 0.62
CA LEU A 576 -18.93 1.08 1.44
C LEU A 576 -18.11 0.04 0.66
N ILE A 577 -16.80 0.30 0.53
CA ILE A 577 -15.78 -0.53 -0.13
C ILE A 577 -15.12 -1.46 0.88
N GLY A 578 -14.87 -1.00 2.11
CA GLY A 578 -14.24 -1.79 3.16
C GLY A 578 -14.97 -1.73 4.49
N LEU A 579 -15.39 -2.90 4.99
CA LEU A 579 -15.90 -3.09 6.35
C LEU A 579 -14.98 -4.04 7.11
N ARG A 580 -14.28 -3.51 8.13
CA ARG A 580 -13.33 -4.29 8.94
C ARG A 580 -13.64 -4.11 10.43
N LEU A 581 -13.97 -5.21 11.10
CA LEU A 581 -14.46 -5.31 12.49
C LEU A 581 -13.79 -6.47 13.26
N SER A 582 -12.62 -6.93 12.81
CA SER A 582 -11.91 -8.12 13.31
C SER A 582 -11.28 -7.89 14.69
N HIS A 583 -10.80 -8.93 15.37
CA HIS A 583 -10.14 -8.82 16.69
C HIS A 583 -10.96 -7.98 17.69
N ASN A 584 -12.20 -8.39 17.93
CA ASN A 584 -13.16 -7.72 18.79
C ASN A 584 -14.02 -8.75 19.56
N GLN A 585 -15.00 -8.27 20.35
CA GLN A 585 -15.89 -9.10 21.18
C GLN A 585 -17.33 -9.10 20.63
N LEU A 586 -17.53 -8.91 19.33
CA LEU A 586 -18.85 -8.78 18.70
C LEU A 586 -19.59 -10.13 18.70
N THR A 587 -20.87 -10.09 19.03
CA THR A 587 -21.75 -11.26 19.22
C THR A 587 -22.97 -11.21 18.29
N GLY A 588 -23.84 -12.21 18.38
CA GLY A 588 -25.05 -12.29 17.55
C GLY A 588 -24.77 -12.79 16.13
N PRO A 589 -25.77 -12.74 15.23
CA PRO A 589 -25.59 -13.14 13.84
C PRO A 589 -24.83 -12.08 13.04
N ILE A 590 -24.22 -12.50 11.93
CA ILE A 590 -23.90 -11.58 10.84
C ILE A 590 -25.25 -11.10 10.24
N PRO A 591 -25.52 -9.78 10.15
CA PRO A 591 -26.76 -9.28 9.55
C PRO A 591 -26.88 -9.69 8.09
N ALA A 592 -28.10 -9.97 7.62
CA ALA A 592 -28.35 -10.32 6.22
C ALA A 592 -28.22 -9.10 5.31
N GLU A 593 -28.50 -7.93 5.86
CA GLU A 593 -28.45 -6.58 5.29
C GLU A 593 -27.03 -6.19 4.84
N LEU A 594 -25.98 -6.81 5.39
CA LEU A 594 -24.61 -6.64 4.86
C LEU A 594 -24.45 -7.20 3.43
N GLY A 595 -25.40 -8.00 2.94
CA GLY A 595 -25.44 -8.44 1.54
C GLY A 595 -25.96 -7.38 0.56
N ASP A 596 -26.53 -6.28 1.04
CA ASP A 596 -27.05 -5.19 0.20
C ASP A 596 -25.94 -4.17 -0.19
N LEU A 597 -24.73 -4.32 0.37
CA LEU A 597 -23.57 -3.46 0.18
C LEU A 597 -22.87 -3.69 -1.17
N SER A 598 -23.54 -3.32 -2.27
CA SER A 598 -23.08 -3.60 -3.64
C SER A 598 -21.65 -3.16 -3.99
N SER A 599 -21.10 -2.18 -3.28
CA SER A 599 -19.75 -1.62 -3.50
C SER A 599 -18.64 -2.37 -2.73
N LEU A 600 -18.98 -3.32 -1.87
CA LEU A 600 -18.06 -3.90 -0.89
C LEU A 600 -17.02 -4.83 -1.54
N VAL A 601 -15.75 -4.54 -1.29
CA VAL A 601 -14.57 -5.29 -1.77
C VAL A 601 -13.94 -6.09 -0.61
N PHE A 602 -13.94 -5.55 0.61
CA PHE A 602 -13.35 -6.17 1.80
C PHE A 602 -14.37 -6.32 2.93
N LEU A 603 -14.61 -7.56 3.39
CA LEU A 603 -15.41 -7.87 4.57
C LEU A 603 -14.60 -8.70 5.58
N HIS A 604 -14.04 -8.04 6.59
CA HIS A 604 -13.20 -8.67 7.61
C HIS A 604 -13.92 -8.66 8.97
N LEU A 605 -14.34 -9.83 9.46
CA LEU A 605 -15.10 -10.04 10.70
C LEU A 605 -14.46 -11.12 11.60
N TRP A 606 -13.19 -11.44 11.39
CA TRP A 606 -12.53 -12.60 12.00
C TRP A 606 -12.09 -12.33 13.45
N ASP A 607 -11.85 -13.40 14.22
CA ASP A 607 -11.54 -13.34 15.66
C ASP A 607 -12.53 -12.49 16.47
N ASN A 608 -13.73 -13.05 16.60
CA ASN A 608 -14.89 -12.42 17.24
C ASN A 608 -15.76 -13.50 17.93
N HIS A 609 -16.98 -13.17 18.32
CA HIS A 609 -17.93 -14.07 18.99
C HIS A 609 -19.24 -14.25 18.19
N LEU A 610 -19.22 -13.97 16.88
CA LEU A 610 -20.36 -14.03 15.97
C LEU A 610 -20.88 -15.46 15.84
N ALA A 611 -22.19 -15.63 15.88
CA ALA A 611 -22.90 -16.91 15.90
C ALA A 611 -23.97 -16.98 14.80
N GLY A 612 -24.87 -17.95 14.86
CA GLY A 612 -25.88 -18.14 13.81
C GLY A 612 -25.27 -18.78 12.56
N VAL A 613 -25.75 -18.42 11.37
CA VAL A 613 -25.29 -18.96 10.09
C VAL A 613 -24.68 -17.86 9.22
N ILE A 614 -23.85 -18.23 8.24
CA ILE A 614 -23.39 -17.28 7.21
C ILE A 614 -24.60 -16.89 6.34
N PRO A 615 -24.96 -15.60 6.19
CA PRO A 615 -26.10 -15.19 5.38
C PRO A 615 -25.90 -15.51 3.89
N PRO A 616 -26.85 -16.16 3.20
CA PRO A 616 -26.79 -16.36 1.75
C PRO A 616 -26.77 -15.06 0.94
N THR A 617 -27.26 -13.96 1.52
CA THR A 617 -27.26 -12.61 0.92
C THR A 617 -25.86 -12.10 0.63
N LEU A 618 -24.83 -12.52 1.37
CA LEU A 618 -23.43 -12.18 1.07
C LEU A 618 -22.97 -12.66 -0.31
N GLY A 619 -23.67 -13.62 -0.94
CA GLY A 619 -23.43 -14.04 -2.33
C GLY A 619 -23.87 -13.02 -3.39
N GLN A 620 -24.49 -11.91 -3.01
CA GLN A 620 -24.89 -10.81 -3.90
C GLN A 620 -23.77 -9.77 -4.11
N LEU A 621 -22.72 -9.80 -3.27
CA LEU A 621 -21.64 -8.82 -3.22
C LEU A 621 -20.65 -8.99 -4.39
N ALA A 622 -21.08 -8.65 -5.61
CA ALA A 622 -20.37 -8.97 -6.86
C ALA A 622 -18.90 -8.47 -6.93
N ASN A 623 -18.56 -7.42 -6.18
CA ASN A 623 -17.22 -6.81 -6.13
C ASN A 623 -16.31 -7.38 -5.02
N LEU A 624 -16.80 -8.31 -4.19
CA LEU A 624 -16.08 -8.78 -3.00
C LEU A 624 -14.83 -9.59 -3.36
N GLU A 625 -13.64 -9.07 -3.01
CA GLU A 625 -12.35 -9.74 -3.17
C GLU A 625 -11.93 -10.53 -1.92
N GLU A 626 -12.29 -10.06 -0.72
CA GLU A 626 -11.88 -10.70 0.55
C GLU A 626 -13.04 -10.88 1.54
N LEU A 627 -13.20 -12.11 2.05
CA LEU A 627 -14.21 -12.48 3.05
C LEU A 627 -13.59 -13.28 4.20
N PHE A 628 -13.33 -12.62 5.33
CA PHE A 628 -12.66 -13.23 6.50
C PHE A 628 -13.63 -13.36 7.68
N LEU A 629 -13.99 -14.60 8.02
CA LEU A 629 -14.94 -14.99 9.06
C LEU A 629 -14.34 -15.99 10.07
N SER A 630 -13.02 -16.25 10.01
CA SER A 630 -12.31 -17.20 10.88
C SER A 630 -12.44 -16.86 12.38
N GLN A 631 -12.18 -17.85 13.25
CA GLN A 631 -12.21 -17.74 14.72
C GLN A 631 -13.50 -17.04 15.22
N ASN A 632 -14.63 -17.64 14.90
CA ASN A 632 -15.96 -17.20 15.33
C ASN A 632 -16.78 -18.41 15.79
N ARG A 633 -18.06 -18.23 16.08
CA ARG A 633 -19.00 -19.28 16.54
C ARG A 633 -20.04 -19.61 15.46
N LEU A 634 -19.72 -19.39 14.18
CA LEU A 634 -20.65 -19.57 13.06
C LEU A 634 -20.96 -21.05 12.83
N THR A 635 -22.23 -21.36 12.58
CA THR A 635 -22.81 -22.70 12.50
C THR A 635 -23.43 -22.97 11.12
N GLY A 636 -23.81 -24.24 10.86
CA GLY A 636 -24.47 -24.64 9.62
C GLY A 636 -23.51 -24.83 8.46
N ALA A 637 -24.05 -24.91 7.24
CA ALA A 637 -23.26 -25.12 6.02
C ALA A 637 -22.85 -23.79 5.38
N ILE A 638 -21.80 -23.83 4.56
CA ILE A 638 -21.41 -22.71 3.69
C ILE A 638 -22.52 -22.52 2.61
N PRO A 639 -23.09 -21.31 2.44
CA PRO A 639 -24.09 -21.05 1.40
C PRO A 639 -23.55 -21.33 -0.01
N LYS A 640 -24.41 -21.86 -0.90
CA LYS A 640 -24.04 -22.10 -2.31
C LYS A 640 -23.88 -20.78 -3.09
N GLU A 641 -24.57 -19.74 -2.62
CA GLU A 641 -24.63 -18.39 -3.15
C GLU A 641 -23.25 -17.71 -3.15
N LEU A 642 -22.39 -18.02 -2.18
CA LEU A 642 -21.01 -17.51 -2.14
C LEU A 642 -20.18 -17.97 -3.34
N GLY A 643 -20.56 -19.04 -4.04
CA GLY A 643 -19.92 -19.47 -5.28
C GLY A 643 -20.20 -18.58 -6.50
N SER A 644 -21.06 -17.57 -6.38
CA SER A 644 -21.30 -16.54 -7.41
C SER A 644 -20.33 -15.36 -7.33
N LEU A 645 -19.49 -15.28 -6.29
CA LEU A 645 -18.56 -14.18 -6.04
C LEU A 645 -17.33 -14.26 -6.96
N ALA A 646 -17.50 -13.93 -8.24
CA ALA A 646 -16.49 -14.11 -9.28
C ALA A 646 -15.15 -13.37 -9.01
N MET A 647 -15.19 -12.27 -8.24
CA MET A 647 -14.02 -11.48 -7.86
C MET A 647 -13.28 -12.02 -6.62
N LEU A 648 -13.81 -13.03 -5.92
CA LEU A 648 -13.29 -13.44 -4.61
C LEU A 648 -11.89 -14.06 -4.72
N ARG A 649 -10.90 -13.41 -4.10
CA ARG A 649 -9.47 -13.77 -4.07
C ARG A 649 -9.07 -14.48 -2.79
N ALA A 650 -9.72 -14.17 -1.66
CA ALA A 650 -9.46 -14.80 -0.38
C ALA A 650 -10.73 -15.06 0.44
N PHE A 651 -10.94 -16.31 0.86
CA PHE A 651 -12.10 -16.73 1.66
C PHE A 651 -11.65 -17.55 2.88
N HIS A 652 -11.93 -17.06 4.09
CA HIS A 652 -11.44 -17.66 5.34
C HIS A 652 -12.58 -17.86 6.33
N VAL A 653 -12.80 -19.11 6.76
CA VAL A 653 -13.84 -19.50 7.74
C VAL A 653 -13.30 -20.45 8.82
N ALA A 654 -11.98 -20.52 8.98
CA ALA A 654 -11.32 -21.51 9.80
C ALA A 654 -11.59 -21.32 11.30
N GLY A 655 -11.70 -22.42 12.07
CA GLY A 655 -11.95 -22.35 13.51
C GLY A 655 -13.38 -21.88 13.88
N ASN A 656 -14.39 -22.36 13.16
CA ASN A 656 -15.81 -22.11 13.44
C ASN A 656 -16.55 -23.40 13.87
N GLN A 657 -17.88 -23.35 13.94
CA GLN A 657 -18.79 -24.49 14.16
C GLN A 657 -19.49 -24.93 12.85
N LEU A 658 -18.91 -24.66 11.67
CA LEU A 658 -19.54 -24.96 10.39
C LEU A 658 -19.57 -26.48 10.13
N VAL A 659 -20.72 -27.01 9.74
CA VAL A 659 -20.96 -28.44 9.51
C VAL A 659 -21.83 -28.62 8.27
N GLY A 660 -21.32 -29.35 7.28
CA GLY A 660 -22.08 -29.62 6.06
C GLY A 660 -21.21 -30.09 4.89
N ALA A 661 -21.88 -30.44 3.78
CA ALA A 661 -21.21 -30.62 2.51
C ALA A 661 -20.76 -29.26 1.95
N LEU A 662 -19.56 -29.20 1.36
CA LEU A 662 -19.14 -28.04 0.57
C LEU A 662 -20.03 -27.93 -0.69
N PRO A 663 -20.63 -26.77 -0.98
CA PRO A 663 -21.40 -26.59 -2.20
C PRO A 663 -20.49 -26.61 -3.43
N SER A 664 -20.95 -27.26 -4.51
CA SER A 664 -20.18 -27.43 -5.75
C SER A 664 -19.85 -26.11 -6.45
N SER A 665 -20.62 -25.06 -6.19
CA SER A 665 -20.38 -23.70 -6.70
C SER A 665 -19.09 -23.06 -6.18
N LEU A 666 -18.48 -23.54 -5.09
CA LEU A 666 -17.15 -23.06 -4.67
C LEU A 666 -16.07 -23.30 -5.74
N ALA A 667 -16.23 -24.31 -6.61
CA ALA A 667 -15.32 -24.55 -7.73
C ALA A 667 -15.40 -23.47 -8.83
N SER A 668 -16.42 -22.61 -8.82
CA SER A 668 -16.54 -21.46 -9.71
C SER A 668 -15.69 -20.27 -9.28
N LEU A 669 -15.16 -20.26 -8.05
CA LEU A 669 -14.32 -19.19 -7.48
C LEU A 669 -12.87 -19.28 -7.98
N THR A 670 -12.69 -19.18 -9.29
CA THR A 670 -11.40 -19.37 -9.96
C THR A 670 -10.36 -18.33 -9.55
N ALA A 671 -10.79 -17.12 -9.20
CA ALA A 671 -9.99 -15.97 -8.76
C ALA A 671 -9.28 -16.16 -7.41
N LEU A 672 -9.70 -17.12 -6.57
CA LEU A 672 -9.07 -17.40 -5.27
C LEU A 672 -7.56 -17.62 -5.44
N ALA A 673 -6.73 -17.07 -4.56
CA ALA A 673 -5.30 -17.30 -4.62
C ALA A 673 -4.95 -18.79 -4.39
N ASN A 674 -3.94 -19.32 -5.08
CA ASN A 674 -3.48 -20.69 -4.85
C ASN A 674 -2.69 -20.77 -3.53
N GLY A 675 -2.82 -21.89 -2.81
CA GLY A 675 -2.15 -22.19 -1.53
C GLY A 675 -2.73 -21.45 -0.31
N TRP A 676 -3.12 -20.18 -0.44
CA TRP A 676 -3.61 -19.35 0.66
C TRP A 676 -4.95 -18.67 0.44
N GLY A 677 -5.55 -18.69 -0.76
CA GLY A 677 -6.81 -17.99 -1.03
C GLY A 677 -8.04 -18.64 -0.40
N LEU A 678 -7.91 -19.81 0.21
CA LEU A 678 -9.01 -20.50 0.87
C LEU A 678 -8.55 -21.03 2.24
N ASP A 679 -9.34 -20.83 3.29
CA ASP A 679 -9.14 -21.56 4.55
C ASP A 679 -10.46 -22.05 5.15
N LEU A 680 -10.61 -23.38 5.16
CA LEU A 680 -11.76 -24.10 5.70
C LEU A 680 -11.42 -24.84 7.01
N ARG A 681 -10.20 -24.72 7.53
CA ARG A 681 -9.64 -25.63 8.55
C ARG A 681 -10.40 -25.64 9.87
N TRP A 682 -10.29 -26.74 10.60
CA TRP A 682 -10.85 -26.95 11.94
C TRP A 682 -12.37 -26.73 12.04
N ASN A 683 -13.14 -27.14 11.02
CA ASN A 683 -14.60 -27.15 11.01
C ASN A 683 -15.13 -28.62 10.96
N GLY A 684 -16.39 -28.83 10.58
CA GLY A 684 -17.02 -30.13 10.28
C GLY A 684 -17.43 -30.28 8.81
N LEU A 685 -16.65 -29.70 7.90
CA LEU A 685 -16.96 -29.62 6.46
C LEU A 685 -16.47 -30.86 5.69
N TRP A 686 -17.19 -31.28 4.64
CA TRP A 686 -16.84 -32.46 3.85
C TRP A 686 -17.24 -32.34 2.36
N THR A 687 -16.65 -33.18 1.51
CA THR A 687 -17.13 -33.37 0.12
C THR A 687 -16.83 -34.78 -0.40
N THR A 688 -17.76 -35.34 -1.17
CA THR A 688 -17.61 -36.60 -1.92
C THR A 688 -17.04 -36.39 -3.32
N SER A 689 -17.02 -35.16 -3.83
CA SER A 689 -16.38 -34.82 -5.11
C SER A 689 -14.86 -34.77 -4.94
N SER A 690 -14.13 -35.51 -5.77
CA SER A 690 -12.67 -35.39 -5.91
C SER A 690 -12.30 -34.02 -6.46
N SER A 691 -12.85 -33.61 -7.61
CA SER A 691 -12.53 -32.34 -8.25
C SER A 691 -12.74 -31.11 -7.34
N LEU A 692 -13.80 -31.07 -6.53
CA LEU A 692 -14.00 -30.01 -5.55
C LEU A 692 -12.99 -30.08 -4.39
N ARG A 693 -12.62 -31.28 -3.93
CA ARG A 693 -11.59 -31.49 -2.91
C ARG A 693 -10.22 -31.03 -3.40
N ASP A 694 -9.87 -31.40 -4.63
CA ASP A 694 -8.59 -31.10 -5.27
C ASP A 694 -8.49 -29.58 -5.53
N PHE A 695 -9.57 -28.95 -6.02
CA PHE A 695 -9.70 -27.49 -6.10
C PHE A 695 -9.49 -26.81 -4.75
N CYS A 696 -10.22 -27.22 -3.71
CA CYS A 696 -10.09 -26.61 -2.37
C CYS A 696 -8.68 -26.83 -1.78
N THR A 697 -8.02 -27.95 -2.13
CA THR A 697 -6.63 -28.24 -1.71
C THR A 697 -5.61 -27.38 -2.48
N LEU A 698 -5.85 -27.10 -3.77
CA LEU A 698 -5.04 -26.17 -4.56
C LEU A 698 -5.18 -24.72 -4.07
N LYS A 699 -6.37 -24.31 -3.61
CA LYS A 699 -6.62 -22.95 -3.09
C LYS A 699 -6.19 -22.75 -1.63
N GLY A 700 -6.22 -23.79 -0.79
CA GLY A 700 -6.06 -23.67 0.67
C GLY A 700 -5.19 -24.71 1.38
N GLY A 701 -4.43 -25.53 0.64
CA GLY A 701 -3.65 -26.63 1.22
C GLY A 701 -4.53 -27.71 1.87
N ASN A 702 -3.99 -28.47 2.82
CA ASN A 702 -4.70 -29.61 3.43
C ASN A 702 -5.77 -29.17 4.45
N TRP A 703 -6.88 -28.62 3.97
CA TRP A 703 -8.07 -28.33 4.76
C TRP A 703 -8.74 -29.61 5.29
N SER A 704 -8.77 -30.67 4.48
CA SER A 704 -9.58 -31.88 4.73
C SER A 704 -9.09 -32.73 5.91
N GLY A 705 -7.79 -32.72 6.20
CA GLY A 705 -7.19 -33.41 7.34
C GLY A 705 -7.57 -32.83 8.71
N SER A 706 -8.19 -31.65 8.76
CA SER A 706 -8.57 -30.94 9.99
C SER A 706 -10.06 -30.97 10.32
N GLN A 707 -10.86 -31.74 9.57
CA GLN A 707 -12.33 -31.68 9.65
C GLN A 707 -12.94 -32.71 10.61
N THR A 708 -13.81 -32.25 11.50
CA THR A 708 -14.63 -33.05 12.41
C THR A 708 -15.84 -33.62 11.65
N VAL A 709 -15.59 -34.65 10.85
CA VAL A 709 -16.60 -35.29 9.98
C VAL A 709 -17.25 -36.51 10.65
N ALA A 710 -18.37 -36.98 10.07
CA ALA A 710 -18.98 -38.25 10.47
C ALA A 710 -18.03 -39.42 10.16
N PRO A 711 -17.92 -40.44 11.03
CA PRO A 711 -17.17 -41.65 10.70
C PRO A 711 -17.92 -42.45 9.61
N THR A 712 -17.15 -42.99 8.67
CA THR A 712 -17.67 -43.82 7.57
C THR A 712 -17.64 -45.30 7.94
N GLY A 713 -18.21 -46.16 7.08
CA GLY A 713 -18.13 -47.62 7.28
C GLY A 713 -18.73 -48.10 8.60
N VAL A 714 -19.74 -47.40 9.13
CA VAL A 714 -20.42 -47.79 10.36
C VAL A 714 -21.12 -49.14 10.14
N GLN A 715 -20.95 -50.05 11.10
CA GLN A 715 -21.48 -51.41 11.10
C GLN A 715 -21.95 -51.76 12.50
N VAL A 716 -22.89 -52.72 12.59
CA VAL A 716 -23.47 -53.20 13.84
C VAL A 716 -23.48 -54.71 13.87
N SER A 717 -23.09 -55.30 14.99
CA SER A 717 -23.11 -56.74 15.22
C SER A 717 -23.63 -57.05 16.63
N ALA A 718 -24.41 -58.14 16.75
CA ALA A 718 -24.89 -58.61 18.04
C ALA A 718 -23.73 -59.25 18.80
N ALA A 719 -23.50 -58.78 20.03
CA ALA A 719 -22.56 -59.43 20.95
C ALA A 719 -23.30 -60.35 21.94
N THR A 720 -24.54 -60.03 22.30
CA THR A 720 -25.49 -60.87 23.06
C THR A 720 -26.93 -60.49 22.70
N ASP A 721 -27.92 -61.10 23.35
CA ASP A 721 -29.34 -60.70 23.27
C ASP A 721 -29.62 -59.28 23.84
N ARG A 722 -28.70 -58.71 24.63
CA ARG A 722 -28.83 -57.38 25.26
C ARG A 722 -27.71 -56.40 24.92
N THR A 723 -26.79 -56.75 24.01
CA THR A 723 -25.62 -55.92 23.69
C THR A 723 -25.29 -55.92 22.19
N VAL A 724 -25.08 -54.73 21.62
CA VAL A 724 -24.69 -54.53 20.23
C VAL A 724 -23.34 -53.82 20.17
N LYS A 725 -22.39 -54.37 19.43
CA LYS A 725 -21.14 -53.69 19.09
C LYS A 725 -21.40 -52.82 17.86
N VAL A 726 -21.20 -51.51 18.00
CA VAL A 726 -21.20 -50.53 16.91
C VAL A 726 -19.75 -50.24 16.57
N SER A 727 -19.35 -50.44 15.32
CA SER A 727 -17.97 -50.23 14.85
C SER A 727 -17.93 -49.36 13.59
N TRP A 728 -16.83 -48.65 13.35
CA TRP A 728 -16.73 -47.67 12.26
C TRP A 728 -15.29 -47.47 11.78
N THR A 729 -15.14 -46.86 10.61
CA THR A 729 -13.86 -46.36 10.10
C THR A 729 -13.50 -45.05 10.79
N ARG A 730 -12.30 -44.99 11.39
CA ARG A 730 -11.72 -43.79 12.01
C ARG A 730 -11.63 -42.62 11.01
N ILE A 731 -11.96 -41.41 11.45
CA ILE A 731 -11.80 -40.18 10.64
C ILE A 731 -10.33 -39.75 10.53
N ALA A 732 -10.01 -38.93 9.52
CA ALA A 732 -8.65 -38.43 9.32
C ALA A 732 -8.18 -37.50 10.47
N PHE A 733 -9.02 -36.51 10.84
CA PHE A 733 -8.70 -35.56 11.90
C PHE A 733 -8.75 -36.22 13.28
N THR A 734 -7.59 -36.51 13.85
CA THR A 734 -7.47 -37.17 15.16
C THR A 734 -6.60 -36.41 16.17
N GLU A 735 -6.19 -35.20 15.82
CA GLU A 735 -5.61 -34.22 16.73
C GLU A 735 -6.72 -33.46 17.47
N GLY A 736 -6.40 -32.85 18.60
CA GLY A 736 -7.38 -32.26 19.51
C GLY A 736 -8.20 -33.32 20.29
N SER A 737 -8.68 -32.94 21.47
CA SER A 737 -9.46 -33.80 22.35
C SER A 737 -10.90 -34.02 21.85
N GLY A 738 -11.60 -34.99 22.46
CA GLY A 738 -12.90 -35.47 22.00
C GLY A 738 -12.85 -36.88 21.42
N GLY A 739 -13.95 -37.33 20.81
CA GLY A 739 -14.14 -38.72 20.41
C GLY A 739 -15.49 -38.94 19.70
N TYR A 740 -15.90 -40.20 19.61
CA TYR A 740 -17.15 -40.58 18.94
C TYR A 740 -18.29 -40.70 19.95
N ARG A 741 -19.46 -40.19 19.58
CA ARG A 741 -20.72 -40.34 20.29
C ARG A 741 -21.57 -41.33 19.50
N VAL A 742 -21.92 -42.44 20.12
CA VAL A 742 -22.84 -43.43 19.52
C VAL A 742 -24.23 -43.14 20.05
N LEU A 743 -25.23 -43.12 19.17
CA LEU A 743 -26.64 -42.92 19.53
C LEU A 743 -27.51 -44.02 18.93
N TYR A 744 -28.60 -44.37 19.60
CA TYR A 744 -29.58 -45.35 19.13
C TYR A 744 -31.01 -44.80 19.14
N SER A 745 -31.88 -45.39 18.33
CA SER A 745 -33.32 -45.13 18.28
C SER A 745 -34.08 -46.45 18.06
N LEU A 746 -35.32 -46.53 18.54
CA LEU A 746 -36.26 -47.62 18.24
C LEU A 746 -37.06 -47.37 16.94
N ALA A 747 -36.95 -46.18 16.36
CA ALA A 747 -37.55 -45.81 15.07
C ALA A 747 -36.48 -45.31 14.08
N PRO A 748 -36.57 -45.62 12.77
CA PRO A 748 -35.51 -45.31 11.79
C PRO A 748 -35.09 -43.83 11.71
N GLY A 749 -36.02 -42.90 11.95
CA GLY A 749 -35.77 -41.45 11.89
C GLY A 749 -35.36 -40.78 13.21
N GLY A 750 -35.26 -41.55 14.31
CA GLY A 750 -35.11 -40.99 15.66
C GLY A 750 -36.43 -40.90 16.44
N PRO A 751 -36.45 -40.25 17.62
CA PRO A 751 -35.34 -39.51 18.25
C PRO A 751 -34.20 -40.42 18.70
N PHE A 752 -32.95 -39.97 18.48
CA PHE A 752 -31.75 -40.73 18.82
C PHE A 752 -31.25 -40.37 20.24
N THR A 753 -31.13 -41.38 21.09
CA THR A 753 -30.65 -41.30 22.48
C THR A 753 -29.16 -41.64 22.54
N LEU A 754 -28.38 -40.92 23.36
CA LEU A 754 -26.94 -41.19 23.53
C LEU A 754 -26.72 -42.57 24.18
N ALA A 755 -26.02 -43.44 23.46
CA ALA A 755 -25.66 -44.78 23.89
C ALA A 755 -24.36 -44.81 24.73
N GLY A 756 -23.44 -43.88 24.41
CA GLY A 756 -22.14 -43.74 25.07
C GLY A 756 -21.15 -42.96 24.21
N THR A 757 -19.96 -42.72 24.75
CA THR A 757 -18.91 -41.90 24.13
C THR A 757 -17.53 -42.55 24.28
N THR A 758 -16.67 -42.45 23.26
CA THR A 758 -15.27 -42.89 23.36
C THR A 758 -14.41 -41.81 24.03
N GLN A 759 -13.33 -42.20 24.72
CA GLN A 759 -12.38 -41.26 25.34
C GLN A 759 -11.43 -40.60 24.33
N GLY A 760 -11.46 -40.99 23.05
CA GLY A 760 -10.56 -40.49 22.03
C GLY A 760 -11.03 -40.79 20.60
N LYS A 761 -10.53 -40.00 19.65
CA LYS A 761 -10.78 -40.14 18.20
C LYS A 761 -10.06 -41.35 17.55
N LEU A 762 -9.21 -42.05 18.31
CA LEU A 762 -8.50 -43.27 17.89
C LEU A 762 -9.36 -44.54 17.96
N THR A 763 -10.42 -44.54 18.78
CA THR A 763 -11.30 -45.70 19.00
C THR A 763 -12.20 -45.97 17.80
N THR A 764 -12.32 -47.22 17.37
CA THR A 764 -13.09 -47.65 16.18
C THR A 764 -14.39 -48.40 16.50
N ASP A 765 -14.70 -48.63 17.78
CA ASP A 765 -15.97 -49.26 18.18
C ASP A 765 -16.40 -48.92 19.62
N LEU A 766 -17.68 -49.18 19.91
CA LEU A 766 -18.28 -49.12 21.23
C LEU A 766 -19.28 -50.27 21.40
N ILE A 767 -19.32 -50.90 22.56
CA ILE A 767 -20.35 -51.87 22.93
C ILE A 767 -21.48 -51.14 23.65
N VAL A 768 -22.65 -51.09 23.01
CA VAL A 768 -23.90 -50.60 23.63
C VAL A 768 -24.53 -51.75 24.40
N THR A 769 -24.95 -51.48 25.63
CA THR A 769 -25.47 -52.49 26.58
C THR A 769 -26.84 -52.09 27.14
N GLY A 770 -27.54 -53.04 27.78
CA GLY A 770 -28.86 -52.79 28.36
C GLY A 770 -30.01 -52.76 27.35
N LEU A 771 -29.80 -53.30 26.15
CA LEU A 771 -30.81 -53.34 25.08
C LEU A 771 -31.87 -54.41 25.38
N VAL A 772 -33.11 -54.18 24.93
CA VAL A 772 -34.24 -55.11 25.10
C VAL A 772 -34.19 -56.20 24.01
N PRO A 773 -34.15 -57.51 24.36
CA PRO A 773 -34.13 -58.61 23.38
C PRO A 773 -35.34 -58.60 22.44
N GLY A 774 -35.13 -59.07 21.20
CA GLY A 774 -36.16 -59.10 20.16
C GLY A 774 -36.53 -57.73 19.58
N SER A 775 -35.89 -56.65 20.02
CA SER A 775 -36.15 -55.28 19.53
C SER A 775 -35.14 -54.85 18.46
N THR A 776 -35.63 -54.13 17.45
CA THR A 776 -34.79 -53.48 16.41
C THR A 776 -34.29 -52.14 16.91
N TYR A 777 -32.97 -51.94 16.82
CA TYR A 777 -32.30 -50.68 17.15
C TYR A 777 -31.63 -50.11 15.90
N HIS A 778 -31.81 -48.80 15.73
CA HIS A 778 -31.24 -47.98 14.67
C HIS A 778 -30.12 -47.12 15.27
N PHE A 779 -28.89 -47.35 14.85
CA PHE A 779 -27.69 -46.70 15.38
C PHE A 779 -27.12 -45.66 14.41
N VAL A 780 -26.58 -44.59 14.98
CA VAL A 780 -25.77 -43.58 14.29
C VAL A 780 -24.56 -43.23 15.14
N VAL A 781 -23.50 -42.74 14.49
CA VAL A 781 -22.29 -42.24 15.15
C VAL A 781 -21.99 -40.83 14.67
N GLU A 782 -21.70 -39.93 15.59
CA GLU A 782 -21.26 -38.55 15.33
C GLU A 782 -19.93 -38.30 16.05
N THR A 783 -18.99 -37.58 15.43
CA THR A 783 -17.71 -37.20 16.05
C THR A 783 -17.88 -35.88 16.80
N ARG A 784 -17.30 -35.77 17.99
CA ARG A 784 -17.15 -34.50 18.71
C ARG A 784 -15.67 -34.17 18.89
N THR A 785 -15.30 -32.95 18.53
CA THR A 785 -14.04 -32.30 18.89
C THR A 785 -14.32 -31.30 20.00
N GLU A 786 -13.52 -31.31 21.06
CA GLU A 786 -13.54 -30.29 22.11
C GLU A 786 -12.66 -29.08 21.70
N PRO A 787 -12.82 -27.90 22.31
CA PRO A 787 -11.98 -26.72 22.06
C PRO A 787 -10.48 -27.01 22.16
N HIS A 788 -9.69 -26.37 21.29
CA HIS A 788 -8.24 -26.48 21.24
C HIS A 788 -7.61 -25.22 20.60
N ASP A 789 -6.27 -25.12 20.62
CA ASP A 789 -5.46 -23.96 20.24
C ASP A 789 -5.75 -23.31 18.86
N PHE A 790 -6.46 -24.02 17.96
CA PHE A 790 -6.81 -23.55 16.61
C PHE A 790 -8.33 -23.40 16.37
N ASN A 791 -9.16 -23.79 17.34
CA ASN A 791 -10.60 -23.58 17.35
C ASN A 791 -11.12 -23.62 18.79
N GLN A 792 -11.59 -22.48 19.31
CA GLN A 792 -12.11 -22.38 20.68
C GLN A 792 -13.54 -22.94 20.84
N ASN A 793 -14.13 -23.52 19.79
CA ASN A 793 -15.46 -24.12 19.79
C ASN A 793 -15.42 -25.64 19.94
N ALA A 794 -16.47 -26.20 20.56
CA ALA A 794 -16.75 -27.63 20.43
C ALA A 794 -17.48 -27.90 19.11
N VAL A 795 -16.87 -28.67 18.21
CA VAL A 795 -17.48 -29.02 16.91
C VAL A 795 -18.08 -30.43 17.01
N VAL A 796 -19.34 -30.59 16.59
CA VAL A 796 -20.00 -31.91 16.47
C VAL A 796 -20.32 -32.16 15.00
N SER A 797 -19.91 -33.30 14.47
CA SER A 797 -20.14 -33.64 13.07
C SER A 797 -21.63 -33.89 12.77
N ALA A 798 -21.96 -33.91 11.48
CA ALA A 798 -23.16 -34.61 11.03
C ALA A 798 -23.16 -36.08 11.52
N ARG A 799 -24.34 -36.69 11.62
CA ARG A 799 -24.48 -38.11 11.96
C ARG A 799 -24.10 -38.99 10.78
N SER A 800 -23.57 -40.18 11.06
CA SER A 800 -23.41 -41.24 10.07
C SER A 800 -24.75 -41.66 9.46
N ASN A 801 -24.69 -42.41 8.37
CA ASN A 801 -25.83 -43.20 7.90
C ASN A 801 -26.38 -44.08 9.05
N VAL A 802 -27.70 -44.24 9.08
CA VAL A 802 -28.39 -45.11 10.04
C VAL A 802 -28.12 -46.57 9.70
N VAL A 803 -27.60 -47.33 10.66
CA VAL A 803 -27.43 -48.79 10.54
C VAL A 803 -28.28 -49.51 11.57
N SER A 804 -28.89 -50.63 11.17
CA SER A 804 -30.00 -51.23 11.92
C SER A 804 -29.72 -52.68 12.28
N LEU A 805 -30.06 -53.08 13.52
CA LEU A 805 -29.91 -54.46 13.97
C LEU A 805 -31.07 -54.85 14.90
N ALA A 806 -31.65 -56.04 14.67
CA ALA A 806 -32.51 -56.69 15.64
C ALA A 806 -31.65 -57.45 16.67
N THR A 807 -31.92 -57.21 17.96
CA THR A 807 -31.38 -58.05 19.03
C THR A 807 -32.04 -59.44 18.98
N THR A 808 -31.25 -60.49 19.19
CA THR A 808 -31.77 -61.87 19.17
C THR A 808 -32.55 -62.20 20.44
N GLY A 809 -33.46 -63.19 20.36
CA GLY A 809 -34.31 -63.62 21.47
C GLY A 809 -35.80 -63.31 21.24
N GLN A 810 -36.65 -64.05 21.95
CA GLN A 810 -38.10 -63.78 22.01
C GLN A 810 -38.37 -62.71 23.08
N PRO A 811 -39.29 -61.76 22.87
CA PRO A 811 -39.73 -60.84 23.91
C PRO A 811 -40.54 -61.62 24.96
N GLN A 812 -39.92 -61.95 26.10
CA GLN A 812 -40.62 -62.62 27.20
C GLN A 812 -41.68 -61.69 27.80
N SER A 813 -42.92 -62.18 27.88
CA SER A 813 -43.99 -61.57 28.67
C SER A 813 -43.63 -61.60 30.16
N ALA A 814 -43.77 -60.45 30.83
CA ALA A 814 -43.28 -60.25 32.19
C ALA A 814 -44.28 -60.70 33.28
N ILE A 815 -43.78 -61.35 34.34
CA ILE A 815 -44.49 -61.53 35.62
C ILE A 815 -43.47 -61.47 36.80
N LEU A 816 -43.90 -60.91 37.94
CA LEU A 816 -43.25 -60.94 39.29
C LEU A 816 -43.62 -62.25 40.04
N PRO A 817 -43.17 -62.59 41.29
CA PRO A 817 -42.25 -61.95 42.27
C PRO A 817 -40.99 -62.86 42.51
N GLY A 818 -40.20 -62.90 43.60
CA GLY A 818 -40.01 -62.13 44.86
C GLY A 818 -39.92 -63.01 46.14
N ILE A 819 -39.39 -62.46 47.26
CA ILE A 819 -39.16 -63.10 48.61
C ILE A 819 -38.03 -64.17 48.63
N ALA A 820 -36.80 -63.88 49.10
CA ALA A 820 -36.26 -63.90 50.49
C ALA A 820 -36.02 -65.32 51.10
N ARG A 821 -35.08 -65.60 52.03
CA ARG A 821 -34.30 -64.76 52.97
C ARG A 821 -33.08 -65.51 53.59
N GLN A 822 -31.98 -64.80 53.94
CA GLN A 822 -30.93 -65.16 54.95
C GLN A 822 -30.08 -66.45 54.72
N SER A 823 -28.87 -66.65 55.29
CA SER A 823 -27.93 -65.87 56.16
C SER A 823 -26.47 -66.32 55.89
N GLY A 824 -25.37 -65.63 56.25
CA GLY A 824 -25.15 -64.33 56.92
C GLY A 824 -23.70 -64.21 57.49
N GLN A 825 -23.29 -63.02 57.97
CA GLN A 825 -22.00 -62.69 58.65
C GLN A 825 -20.70 -62.77 57.80
N ASN A 826 -19.66 -61.92 57.95
CA ASN A 826 -19.42 -60.66 58.70
C ASN A 826 -18.33 -59.81 57.99
N ASN A 827 -18.33 -58.47 58.19
CA ASN A 827 -17.19 -57.50 58.09
C ASN A 827 -16.39 -57.37 56.76
N THR A 828 -15.90 -56.20 56.30
CA THR A 828 -15.98 -54.79 56.77
C THR A 828 -15.73 -53.80 55.59
N THR A 829 -16.12 -52.53 55.75
CA THR A 829 -15.87 -51.38 54.81
C THR A 829 -14.87 -50.38 55.44
N TRP A 830 -14.29 -49.34 54.79
CA TRP A 830 -14.63 -48.55 53.58
C TRP A 830 -13.35 -48.26 52.74
N ARG A 831 -13.31 -47.93 51.43
CA ARG A 831 -14.24 -47.34 50.42
C ARG A 831 -14.19 -45.78 50.35
N SER A 832 -13.49 -45.20 49.36
CA SER A 832 -13.32 -43.74 49.09
C SER A 832 -13.02 -43.42 47.59
N GLU A 833 -13.20 -42.25 46.94
CA GLU A 833 -14.08 -41.06 47.09
C GLU A 833 -14.24 -40.28 45.71
N GLY A 834 -15.09 -39.23 45.57
CA GLY A 834 -15.48 -38.47 44.33
C GLY A 834 -16.96 -37.95 44.21
N VAL A 835 -17.21 -36.61 44.31
CA VAL A 835 -18.44 -35.73 44.18
C VAL A 835 -19.84 -36.14 44.78
N MET A 836 -20.62 -35.16 45.29
CA MET A 836 -22.02 -35.27 45.84
C MET A 836 -23.14 -34.75 44.91
N THR A 837 -24.35 -35.36 44.97
CA THR A 837 -25.63 -34.80 44.44
C THR A 837 -26.86 -35.29 45.25
N ASN A 838 -28.03 -34.64 45.11
CA ASN A 838 -29.32 -35.06 45.71
C ASN A 838 -30.28 -35.64 44.63
N PRO A 839 -30.75 -36.91 44.76
CA PRO A 839 -31.57 -37.57 43.73
C PRO A 839 -33.09 -37.66 44.04
N LEU A 840 -33.62 -36.98 45.06
CA LEU A 840 -35.02 -37.15 45.50
C LEU A 840 -36.00 -36.11 44.90
N ALA A 841 -37.23 -36.57 44.60
CA ALA A 841 -38.26 -35.81 43.89
C ALA A 841 -39.17 -34.91 44.79
N THR A 842 -38.76 -34.65 46.03
CA THR A 842 -39.47 -33.74 46.97
C THR A 842 -38.46 -32.97 47.82
N ALA A 843 -38.83 -31.76 48.23
CA ALA A 843 -37.98 -30.94 49.09
C ALA A 843 -37.70 -31.65 50.42
N THR A 844 -36.46 -31.55 50.89
CA THR A 844 -36.00 -32.18 52.12
C THR A 844 -35.21 -31.18 52.95
N ASN A 845 -35.60 -31.03 54.22
CA ASN A 845 -34.93 -30.16 55.18
C ASN A 845 -33.49 -30.64 55.43
N VAL A 846 -32.51 -29.75 55.24
CA VAL A 846 -31.09 -29.99 55.57
C VAL A 846 -30.65 -28.97 56.64
N LEU A 847 -30.06 -29.47 57.72
CA LEU A 847 -29.56 -28.66 58.83
C LEU A 847 -28.04 -28.45 58.74
N LEU A 848 -27.61 -27.20 58.81
CA LEU A 848 -26.21 -26.80 58.80
C LEU A 848 -25.80 -26.23 60.18
N GLU A 849 -24.68 -26.72 60.73
CA GLU A 849 -24.05 -26.22 61.95
C GLU A 849 -22.59 -25.82 61.69
N ILE A 850 -22.09 -24.79 62.37
CA ILE A 850 -20.67 -24.39 62.36
C ILE A 850 -20.06 -24.62 63.75
N VAL A 851 -18.89 -25.27 63.80
CA VAL A 851 -18.22 -25.67 65.04
C VAL A 851 -16.76 -25.14 65.08
N PRO A 852 -16.34 -24.48 66.19
CA PRO A 852 -14.94 -24.08 66.42
C PRO A 852 -13.99 -25.26 66.64
N ARG A 853 -12.67 -25.01 66.53
CA ARG A 853 -11.62 -26.04 66.69
C ARG A 853 -11.27 -26.42 68.15
N ASP A 854 -11.85 -25.75 69.14
CA ASP A 854 -11.53 -25.96 70.58
C ASP A 854 -12.50 -26.90 71.31
N GLY A 855 -13.55 -27.39 70.64
CA GLY A 855 -14.52 -28.31 71.23
C GLY A 855 -15.61 -27.66 72.08
N SER A 856 -15.71 -26.33 72.10
CA SER A 856 -16.84 -25.61 72.71
C SER A 856 -18.14 -25.72 71.88
N ALA A 857 -19.28 -25.37 72.49
CA ALA A 857 -20.60 -25.61 71.91
C ALA A 857 -20.90 -24.74 70.67
N ALA A 858 -21.68 -25.28 69.73
CA ALA A 858 -21.91 -24.70 68.40
C ALA A 858 -22.49 -23.28 68.42
N VAL A 859 -21.97 -22.42 67.53
CA VAL A 859 -22.20 -20.96 67.55
C VAL A 859 -23.31 -20.52 66.58
N ALA A 860 -23.62 -21.30 65.54
CA ALA A 860 -24.69 -21.00 64.59
C ALA A 860 -25.38 -22.27 64.06
N ARG A 861 -26.69 -22.16 63.78
CA ARG A 861 -27.55 -23.20 63.19
C ARG A 861 -28.53 -22.57 62.20
N ARG A 862 -28.68 -23.15 61.00
CA ARG A 862 -29.72 -22.77 60.04
C ARG A 862 -30.22 -24.00 59.27
N ALA A 863 -31.52 -24.07 59.01
CA ALA A 863 -32.13 -25.07 58.15
C ALA A 863 -32.43 -24.45 56.78
N TYR A 864 -32.26 -25.23 55.71
CA TYR A 864 -32.66 -24.88 54.35
C TYR A 864 -33.52 -26.02 53.78
N ASP A 865 -34.61 -25.67 53.10
CA ASP A 865 -35.31 -26.58 52.17
C ASP A 865 -34.70 -26.40 50.78
N LEU A 866 -34.19 -27.50 50.20
CA LEU A 866 -33.57 -27.51 48.87
C LEU A 866 -34.50 -28.16 47.85
N ALA A 867 -34.66 -27.51 46.70
CA ALA A 867 -35.45 -28.04 45.58
C ALA A 867 -34.64 -29.05 44.73
N PRO A 868 -35.29 -30.02 44.07
CA PRO A 868 -34.60 -30.98 43.21
C PRO A 868 -33.82 -30.28 42.07
N GLY A 869 -32.54 -30.63 41.92
CA GLY A 869 -31.66 -30.08 40.88
C GLY A 869 -30.97 -28.75 41.20
N GLN A 870 -31.21 -28.16 42.38
CA GLN A 870 -30.58 -26.90 42.79
C GLN A 870 -29.11 -27.10 43.20
N VAL A 871 -28.21 -26.26 42.67
CA VAL A 871 -26.77 -26.25 43.00
C VAL A 871 -26.46 -25.03 43.85
N VAL A 872 -25.68 -25.21 44.93
CA VAL A 872 -25.25 -24.13 45.83
C VAL A 872 -23.73 -24.14 45.93
N GLN A 873 -23.09 -23.00 45.68
CA GLN A 873 -21.65 -22.83 45.87
C GLN A 873 -21.33 -22.52 47.34
N VAL A 874 -20.29 -23.14 47.88
CA VAL A 874 -19.93 -23.00 49.31
C VAL A 874 -19.39 -21.59 49.62
N THR A 875 -18.86 -20.87 48.63
CA THR A 875 -18.41 -19.47 48.75
C THR A 875 -19.52 -18.51 49.16
N ASP A 876 -20.73 -18.75 48.68
CA ASP A 876 -21.85 -17.80 48.83
C ASP A 876 -22.37 -17.85 50.28
N LEU A 877 -22.29 -19.02 50.91
CA LEU A 877 -22.72 -19.28 52.28
C LEU A 877 -21.88 -18.54 53.34
N TYR A 878 -20.58 -18.30 53.09
CA TYR A 878 -19.75 -17.47 53.97
C TYR A 878 -20.18 -16.00 53.94
N THR A 879 -20.63 -15.53 52.77
CA THR A 879 -21.04 -14.14 52.55
C THR A 879 -22.40 -13.85 53.19
N GLU A 880 -23.39 -14.77 53.08
CA GLU A 880 -24.68 -14.64 53.78
C GLU A 880 -24.55 -14.62 55.32
N LEU A 881 -23.53 -15.28 55.88
CA LEU A 881 -23.33 -15.41 57.33
C LEU A 881 -22.36 -14.37 57.92
N GLY A 882 -21.76 -13.51 57.09
CA GLY A 882 -20.92 -12.39 57.55
C GLY A 882 -19.60 -12.80 58.20
N LEU A 883 -19.03 -13.95 57.82
CA LEU A 883 -17.80 -14.49 58.43
C LEU A 883 -16.65 -14.61 57.42
N GLY A 884 -15.47 -14.12 57.81
CA GLY A 884 -14.27 -14.11 56.98
C GLY A 884 -13.69 -15.50 56.68
N VAL A 885 -13.05 -15.63 55.51
CA VAL A 885 -12.50 -16.90 55.01
C VAL A 885 -11.38 -17.41 55.94
N GLY A 886 -11.60 -18.56 56.60
CA GLY A 886 -10.57 -19.28 57.35
C GLY A 886 -10.98 -19.91 58.69
N ALA A 887 -12.19 -19.64 59.19
CA ALA A 887 -12.60 -20.04 60.55
C ALA A 887 -13.62 -21.21 60.60
N GLY A 888 -13.25 -22.31 61.25
CA GLY A 888 -14.16 -23.37 61.69
C GLY A 888 -14.34 -24.57 60.73
N ALA A 889 -15.19 -25.52 61.14
CA ALA A 889 -15.60 -26.67 60.34
C ALA A 889 -17.13 -26.71 60.19
N LEU A 890 -17.60 -27.06 58.99
CA LEU A 890 -19.02 -27.18 58.66
C LEU A 890 -19.52 -28.61 58.94
N ARG A 891 -20.67 -28.73 59.61
CA ARG A 891 -21.36 -29.98 59.88
C ARG A 891 -22.73 -29.96 59.21
N VAL A 892 -23.00 -30.97 58.39
CA VAL A 892 -24.24 -31.12 57.60
C VAL A 892 -25.05 -32.29 58.14
N THR A 893 -26.36 -32.11 58.30
CA THR A 893 -27.27 -33.14 58.80
C THR A 893 -28.50 -33.24 57.90
N GLY A 894 -28.58 -34.31 57.11
CA GLY A 894 -29.64 -34.59 56.13
C GLY A 894 -29.23 -35.75 55.21
N PRO A 895 -30.16 -36.38 54.48
CA PRO A 895 -29.87 -37.54 53.63
C PRO A 895 -29.22 -37.11 52.30
N VAL A 896 -27.88 -37.16 52.21
CA VAL A 896 -27.13 -36.86 50.98
C VAL A 896 -26.08 -37.95 50.71
N ALA A 897 -25.85 -38.29 49.43
CA ALA A 897 -24.85 -39.27 49.03
C ALA A 897 -23.53 -38.59 48.61
N SER A 898 -22.49 -38.91 49.37
CA SER A 898 -21.07 -38.56 49.23
C SER A 898 -20.46 -38.97 47.86
N TRP A 899 -19.40 -38.33 47.35
CA TRP A 899 -18.03 -38.37 47.88
C TRP A 899 -17.14 -37.12 47.50
N VAL A 900 -15.79 -37.08 47.73
CA VAL A 900 -14.72 -36.25 47.04
C VAL A 900 -13.29 -36.88 47.19
N ARG A 901 -12.47 -37.04 46.12
CA ARG A 901 -11.04 -37.48 46.23
C ARG A 901 -10.05 -36.47 45.64
N THR A 902 -8.94 -36.23 46.34
CA THR A 902 -7.78 -35.42 45.94
C THR A 902 -6.50 -36.26 45.81
N TYR A 903 -5.48 -35.70 45.15
CA TYR A 903 -4.08 -36.14 45.23
C TYR A 903 -3.32 -35.28 46.24
N ASN A 904 -2.19 -35.78 46.75
CA ASN A 904 -1.22 -34.99 47.51
C ASN A 904 0.21 -35.30 47.03
N GLN A 905 1.08 -34.29 46.95
CA GLN A 905 2.53 -34.52 46.89
C GLN A 905 3.11 -34.64 48.30
N GLY A 906 4.23 -35.35 48.42
CA GLY A 906 5.15 -35.28 49.55
C GLY A 906 6.56 -35.55 49.03
N ALA A 907 7.53 -34.69 49.36
CA ALA A 907 8.79 -34.61 48.62
C ALA A 907 10.04 -34.92 49.46
N SER A 908 10.65 -36.08 49.21
CA SER A 908 12.07 -36.37 49.46
C SER A 908 12.49 -37.68 48.79
N GLY A 909 13.52 -37.67 47.93
CA GLY A 909 14.14 -38.89 47.39
C GLY A 909 14.99 -39.62 48.45
N THR A 910 15.44 -40.86 48.25
CA THR A 910 15.48 -41.65 46.99
C THR A 910 15.34 -43.17 47.27
N PHE A 911 15.33 -44.01 46.23
CA PHE A 911 15.01 -45.44 46.27
C PHE A 911 15.92 -46.33 47.13
N GLY A 912 15.28 -47.33 47.77
CA GLY A 912 15.83 -48.64 48.08
C GLY A 912 14.68 -49.67 48.15
N GLN A 913 14.86 -50.87 47.62
CA GLN A 913 13.92 -51.99 47.82
C GLN A 913 14.44 -52.90 48.94
N ASP A 914 13.56 -53.32 49.87
CA ASP A 914 13.19 -54.74 49.98
C ASP A 914 12.07 -55.02 51.01
N VAL A 915 11.04 -55.74 50.53
CA VAL A 915 10.36 -56.90 51.14
C VAL A 915 10.20 -57.00 52.69
N VAL A 916 8.99 -56.65 53.19
CA VAL A 916 8.14 -57.45 54.15
C VAL A 916 8.62 -57.67 55.62
N PRO A 917 7.77 -57.65 56.69
CA PRO A 917 6.48 -56.94 56.92
C PRO A 917 6.26 -56.40 58.39
N ALA A 918 5.05 -55.89 58.65
CA ALA A 918 4.29 -55.96 59.92
C ALA A 918 4.68 -55.13 61.18
N SER A 919 3.63 -54.63 61.86
CA SER A 919 3.57 -54.06 63.24
C SER A 919 4.32 -52.73 63.49
N ALA A 920 3.99 -51.89 64.49
CA ALA A 920 2.69 -51.54 65.13
C ALA A 920 2.88 -50.30 66.04
N THR A 921 1.83 -49.48 66.25
CA THR A 921 1.70 -48.41 67.29
C THR A 921 2.73 -47.25 67.28
N ALA A 922 2.59 -46.13 68.01
CA ALA A 922 1.46 -45.22 68.35
C ALA A 922 2.01 -43.97 69.10
N PHE A 923 1.20 -42.90 69.32
CA PHE A 923 1.51 -41.67 70.10
C PHE A 923 2.63 -40.76 69.50
N ASP A 924 2.85 -39.46 69.75
CA ASP A 924 2.20 -38.21 70.24
C ASP A 924 3.39 -37.20 70.40
N ALA A 925 3.32 -35.91 70.79
CA ALA A 925 2.43 -34.76 70.58
C ALA A 925 3.15 -33.47 71.10
N GLY A 926 2.87 -32.27 70.57
CA GLY A 926 3.52 -30.98 70.95
C GLY A 926 4.84 -30.68 70.19
N GLU A 927 5.38 -29.46 70.08
CA GLU A 927 5.12 -28.13 70.71
C GLU A 927 5.09 -26.96 69.68
N ALA A 928 5.41 -25.69 70.05
CA ALA A 928 5.11 -24.47 69.28
C ALA A 928 6.19 -23.33 69.28
N ALA A 929 5.93 -22.25 68.50
CA ALA A 929 6.71 -20.97 68.32
C ALA A 929 7.94 -21.06 67.35
N VAL A 930 8.70 -20.01 66.95
CA VAL A 930 8.96 -18.61 67.42
C VAL A 930 9.24 -17.64 66.22
N PHE A 931 9.16 -16.31 66.41
CA PHE A 931 9.49 -15.18 65.49
C PHE A 931 10.11 -13.99 66.29
N PRO A 932 10.43 -12.74 65.81
CA PRO A 932 10.32 -12.07 64.48
C PRO A 932 11.53 -11.15 64.06
N VAL A 933 11.32 -10.18 63.13
CA VAL A 933 12.11 -8.94 62.78
C VAL A 933 13.47 -9.16 62.02
N TYR A 934 13.93 -8.40 61.00
CA TYR A 934 14.03 -6.93 60.80
C TYR A 934 14.00 -6.41 59.33
N THR A 935 13.84 -5.08 59.20
CA THR A 935 14.07 -4.16 58.04
C THR A 935 14.87 -2.93 58.56
N PRO A 936 15.46 -1.98 57.77
CA PRO A 936 15.05 -1.48 56.43
C PRO A 936 16.19 -0.96 55.48
N ALA A 937 15.80 -0.16 54.45
CA ALA A 937 16.52 0.95 53.78
C ALA A 937 17.06 0.82 52.33
N ASN A 938 16.33 1.49 51.42
CA ASN A 938 16.73 2.39 50.31
C ASN A 938 17.71 2.02 49.16
N VAL A 939 17.12 1.96 47.95
CA VAL A 939 17.44 2.71 46.70
C VAL A 939 18.91 2.76 46.18
N LEU A 940 19.15 2.11 45.03
CA LEU A 940 19.56 2.77 43.77
C LEU A 940 19.34 1.85 42.55
N THR A 941 19.52 2.38 41.33
CA THR A 941 19.21 1.73 40.05
C THR A 941 20.31 0.79 39.54
N ASP A 942 19.96 -0.16 38.64
CA ASP A 942 20.50 -0.27 37.26
C ASP A 942 20.15 -1.61 36.57
N PHE A 943 20.26 -1.63 35.23
CA PHE A 943 19.82 -2.70 34.32
C PHE A 943 20.48 -4.07 34.55
N ARG A 944 19.74 -5.15 34.28
CA ARG A 944 20.25 -6.55 34.26
C ARG A 944 19.52 -7.43 33.26
N SER A 945 20.26 -8.27 32.53
CA SER A 945 19.73 -9.39 31.73
C SER A 945 19.72 -10.69 32.54
N ASN A 946 18.78 -11.60 32.23
CA ASN A 946 18.58 -12.88 32.93
C ASN A 946 18.62 -14.06 31.96
N PHE A 947 19.20 -15.18 32.41
CA PHE A 947 19.15 -16.49 31.73
C PHE A 947 18.19 -17.43 32.47
N LEU A 948 17.30 -18.12 31.74
CA LEU A 948 16.30 -19.03 32.29
C LEU A 948 16.25 -20.37 31.53
N ALA A 949 16.41 -21.48 32.25
CA ALA A 949 16.30 -22.82 31.70
C ALA A 949 15.64 -23.82 32.67
N GLN A 950 14.89 -24.78 32.12
CA GLN A 950 14.22 -25.85 32.85
C GLN A 950 14.54 -27.21 32.23
N ASN A 951 15.00 -28.16 33.06
CA ASN A 951 15.19 -29.55 32.69
C ASN A 951 13.85 -30.31 32.82
N LEU A 952 13.44 -31.02 31.76
CA LEU A 952 12.16 -31.72 31.70
C LEU A 952 12.27 -33.24 31.90
N GLU A 953 13.48 -33.77 32.08
CA GLU A 953 13.74 -35.21 32.22
C GLU A 953 14.35 -35.58 33.59
N SER A 954 14.19 -36.86 33.95
CA SER A 954 14.50 -37.42 35.27
C SER A 954 15.98 -37.73 35.52
N THR A 955 16.87 -37.27 34.63
CA THR A 955 18.33 -37.37 34.75
C THR A 955 18.98 -35.98 34.77
N PRO A 956 20.05 -35.77 35.56
CA PRO A 956 20.79 -34.51 35.53
C PRO A 956 21.52 -34.34 34.19
N ILE A 957 21.60 -33.10 33.70
CA ILE A 957 22.29 -32.72 32.47
C ILE A 957 23.32 -31.63 32.77
N THR A 958 24.45 -31.62 32.06
CA THR A 958 25.39 -30.50 32.11
C THR A 958 25.14 -29.59 30.92
N LEU A 959 25.05 -28.28 31.15
CA LEU A 959 25.03 -27.25 30.11
C LEU A 959 26.41 -26.60 30.04
N THR A 960 27.18 -26.98 29.03
CA THR A 960 28.49 -26.37 28.72
C THR A 960 28.29 -25.09 27.91
N LEU A 961 28.79 -23.95 28.40
CA LEU A 961 28.93 -22.72 27.61
C LEU A 961 30.39 -22.53 27.19
N ARG A 962 30.59 -21.97 25.99
CA ARG A 962 31.90 -21.50 25.51
C ARG A 962 31.87 -20.03 25.12
N ILE A 963 32.95 -19.32 25.41
CA ILE A 963 33.21 -17.95 24.95
C ILE A 963 34.71 -17.87 24.60
N GLY A 964 35.01 -17.82 23.30
CA GLY A 964 36.37 -17.98 22.80
C GLY A 964 37.01 -19.29 23.29
N ALA A 965 38.24 -19.20 23.80
CA ALA A 965 38.98 -20.34 24.33
C ALA A 965 38.56 -20.79 25.75
N ARG A 966 37.61 -20.10 26.42
CA ARG A 966 37.15 -20.46 27.77
C ARG A 966 35.85 -21.26 27.71
N THR A 967 35.76 -22.28 28.55
CA THR A 967 34.60 -23.16 28.71
C THR A 967 34.10 -23.08 30.16
N VAL A 968 32.78 -23.04 30.37
CA VAL A 968 32.14 -23.00 31.69
C VAL A 968 31.01 -24.02 31.73
N ASP A 969 31.16 -25.05 32.55
CA ASP A 969 30.15 -26.09 32.74
C ASP A 969 29.16 -25.73 33.85
N VAL A 970 27.85 -25.87 33.56
CA VAL A 970 26.76 -25.63 34.51
C VAL A 970 25.97 -26.93 34.69
N PRO A 971 26.17 -27.69 35.77
CA PRO A 971 25.37 -28.87 36.06
C PRO A 971 23.94 -28.47 36.46
N VAL A 972 22.95 -29.09 35.82
CA VAL A 972 21.51 -28.89 36.03
C VAL A 972 20.91 -30.19 36.57
N PRO A 973 20.44 -30.25 37.83
CA PRO A 973 19.79 -31.44 38.38
C PRO A 973 18.54 -31.86 37.58
N ALA A 974 18.14 -33.13 37.77
CA ALA A 974 16.88 -33.65 37.21
C ALA A 974 15.68 -32.79 37.67
N GLY A 975 14.82 -32.39 36.72
CA GLY A 975 13.62 -31.59 37.00
C GLY A 975 13.85 -30.15 37.53
N ALA A 976 15.09 -29.64 37.54
CA ALA A 976 15.38 -28.32 38.11
C ALA A 976 15.04 -27.15 37.17
N TYR A 977 14.66 -26.03 37.77
CA TYR A 977 14.53 -24.71 37.14
C TYR A 977 15.68 -23.82 37.63
N ILE A 978 16.46 -23.22 36.73
CA ILE A 978 17.64 -22.42 37.09
C ILE A 978 17.57 -21.03 36.45
N GLN A 979 17.68 -20.02 37.32
CA GLN A 979 17.95 -18.62 37.00
C GLN A 979 19.32 -18.26 37.55
N ARG A 980 20.26 -17.82 36.69
CA ARG A 980 21.67 -17.59 37.10
C ARG A 980 22.22 -16.27 36.56
N ASN A 981 22.65 -15.39 37.47
CA ASN A 981 23.38 -14.18 37.11
C ASN A 981 24.83 -14.53 36.75
N LEU A 982 25.30 -14.10 35.57
CA LEU A 982 26.63 -14.38 35.03
C LEU A 982 27.47 -13.09 34.92
N VAL A 983 27.68 -12.42 36.06
CA VAL A 983 28.56 -11.25 36.17
C VAL A 983 29.72 -11.59 37.12
N GLY A 984 30.96 -11.56 36.62
CA GLY A 984 32.18 -11.64 37.45
C GLY A 984 33.28 -12.62 37.02
N GLN A 985 33.04 -13.58 36.12
CA GLN A 985 34.05 -14.60 35.77
C GLN A 985 34.81 -14.39 34.43
N LEU A 986 34.48 -13.35 33.67
CA LEU A 986 35.13 -13.00 32.39
C LEU A 986 35.53 -11.52 32.33
N VAL A 987 36.45 -11.12 33.20
CA VAL A 987 37.15 -9.81 33.09
C VAL A 987 38.44 -10.02 32.31
N GLY A 988 38.70 -9.17 31.30
CA GLY A 988 39.99 -9.09 30.59
C GLY A 988 40.11 -9.98 29.34
N ALA A 989 39.31 -9.72 28.30
CA ALA A 989 39.55 -10.21 26.94
C ALA A 989 39.14 -9.13 25.90
N PRO A 990 39.83 -8.98 24.75
CA PRO A 990 39.46 -8.03 23.70
C PRO A 990 38.17 -8.46 22.96
N PRO A 991 37.49 -7.54 22.24
CA PRO A 991 36.28 -7.86 21.48
C PRO A 991 36.57 -8.87 20.36
N GLY A 992 35.87 -9.99 20.39
CA GLY A 992 35.98 -11.09 19.43
C GLY A 992 34.80 -12.05 19.56
N LEU A 993 34.47 -12.75 18.47
CA LEU A 993 33.25 -13.53 18.33
C LEU A 993 33.13 -14.64 19.38
N GLY A 994 32.03 -14.63 20.14
CA GLY A 994 31.62 -15.72 21.03
C GLY A 994 30.62 -16.63 20.35
N ILE A 995 30.90 -17.94 20.31
CA ILE A 995 29.98 -18.97 19.80
C ILE A 995 29.29 -19.63 21.00
N LEU A 996 27.98 -19.43 21.13
CA LEU A 996 27.18 -20.11 22.15
C LEU A 996 26.80 -21.52 21.68
N GLU A 997 27.69 -22.49 21.89
CA GLU A 997 27.28 -23.90 21.91
C GLU A 997 26.47 -24.19 23.19
N VAL A 998 25.46 -25.07 23.09
CA VAL A 998 24.76 -25.66 24.24
C VAL A 998 24.63 -27.16 23.99
N SER A 999 25.50 -27.96 24.61
CA SER A 999 25.54 -29.42 24.45
C SER A 999 25.10 -30.13 25.72
N GLY A 1000 24.04 -30.94 25.65
CA GLY A 1000 23.57 -31.78 26.76
C GLY A 1000 22.59 -32.86 26.27
N THR A 1001 22.62 -34.04 26.90
CA THR A 1001 21.78 -35.19 26.49
C THR A 1001 20.49 -35.26 27.30
N GLY A 1002 19.48 -34.48 26.91
CA GLY A 1002 18.12 -34.55 27.45
C GLY A 1002 17.20 -33.48 26.86
N ARG A 1003 15.89 -33.60 27.10
CA ARG A 1003 14.88 -32.59 26.72
C ARG A 1003 14.84 -31.44 27.72
N TRP A 1004 14.86 -30.21 27.19
CA TRP A 1004 14.81 -28.98 27.98
C TRP A 1004 14.06 -27.89 27.22
N SER A 1005 13.63 -26.85 27.94
CA SER A 1005 13.06 -25.63 27.38
C SER A 1005 13.53 -24.41 28.16
N GLY A 1006 13.71 -23.27 27.49
CA GLY A 1006 14.17 -22.04 28.13
C GLY A 1006 14.16 -20.83 27.20
N SER A 1007 14.50 -19.68 27.76
CA SER A 1007 14.59 -18.39 27.05
C SER A 1007 15.84 -17.63 27.48
N VAL A 1008 16.53 -17.05 26.50
CA VAL A 1008 17.74 -16.25 26.71
C VAL A 1008 17.46 -14.84 26.20
N SER A 1009 17.57 -13.85 27.09
CA SER A 1009 17.44 -12.43 26.75
C SER A 1009 18.81 -11.77 26.83
N PHE A 1010 19.20 -11.09 25.75
CA PHE A 1010 20.38 -10.24 25.73
C PHE A 1010 19.96 -8.79 25.93
N VAL A 1011 20.83 -8.00 26.57
CA VAL A 1011 20.72 -6.54 26.62
C VAL A 1011 21.95 -5.99 25.92
N ASP A 1012 21.75 -5.06 24.98
CA ASP A 1012 22.85 -4.35 24.32
C ASP A 1012 23.55 -3.41 25.33
N PRO A 1013 24.86 -3.57 25.58
CA PRO A 1013 25.60 -2.75 26.54
C PRO A 1013 25.82 -1.29 26.10
N ILE A 1014 25.41 -0.90 24.88
CA ILE A 1014 25.46 0.49 24.38
C ILE A 1014 24.08 1.16 24.40
N THR A 1015 23.00 0.43 24.08
CA THR A 1015 21.64 1.02 23.96
C THR A 1015 20.68 0.71 25.10
N GLY A 1016 20.85 -0.39 25.85
CA GLY A 1016 19.95 -0.80 26.94
C GLY A 1016 18.75 -1.68 26.53
N ASP A 1017 18.41 -1.69 25.25
CA ASP A 1017 17.64 -2.69 24.47
C ASP A 1017 17.50 -4.14 25.00
N PRO A 1018 16.38 -4.62 25.60
CA PRO A 1018 16.20 -6.05 25.91
C PRO A 1018 15.72 -6.86 24.69
N MET A 1019 16.66 -7.39 23.90
CA MET A 1019 16.34 -8.33 22.80
C MET A 1019 15.79 -9.65 23.33
N THR A 1020 14.53 -9.94 23.01
CA THR A 1020 13.78 -11.12 23.48
C THR A 1020 13.59 -12.15 22.37
N VAL A 1021 14.42 -13.20 22.37
CA VAL A 1021 14.30 -14.33 21.44
C VAL A 1021 13.33 -15.37 22.01
N ARG A 1022 12.25 -15.69 21.27
CA ARG A 1022 11.23 -16.65 21.73
C ARG A 1022 11.69 -18.11 21.61
N ALA A 1023 11.79 -18.76 22.77
CA ALA A 1023 11.64 -20.20 23.04
C ALA A 1023 12.42 -21.21 22.16
N LEU A 1024 13.47 -21.80 22.74
CA LEU A 1024 14.05 -23.06 22.23
C LEU A 1024 13.28 -24.28 22.75
N ARG A 1025 13.02 -25.27 21.87
CA ARG A 1025 12.57 -26.62 22.20
C ARG A 1025 13.44 -27.63 21.45
N SER A 1026 14.04 -28.60 22.15
CA SER A 1026 14.82 -29.66 21.49
C SER A 1026 13.92 -30.75 20.89
N GLY A 1027 13.68 -30.66 19.58
CA GLY A 1027 13.20 -31.79 18.77
C GLY A 1027 14.22 -32.93 18.80
N GLY A 1028 13.79 -34.14 19.13
CA GLY A 1028 14.69 -35.21 19.57
C GLY A 1028 15.48 -35.91 18.46
N ALA A 1029 16.69 -35.41 18.16
CA ALA A 1029 17.78 -36.16 17.54
C ALA A 1029 19.14 -35.62 18.02
N ARG A 1030 20.23 -36.41 17.93
CA ARG A 1030 21.57 -35.97 18.34
C ARG A 1030 22.19 -35.04 17.30
N GLY A 1031 22.42 -33.77 17.66
CA GLY A 1031 23.19 -32.82 16.85
C GLY A 1031 23.57 -31.58 17.66
N THR A 1032 24.79 -31.08 17.49
CA THR A 1032 25.28 -29.85 18.13
C THR A 1032 24.81 -28.63 17.34
N THR A 1033 24.16 -27.67 17.98
CA THR A 1033 23.78 -26.40 17.34
C THR A 1033 24.88 -25.37 17.56
N VAL A 1034 25.48 -24.87 16.47
CA VAL A 1034 26.58 -23.90 16.47
C VAL A 1034 26.11 -22.62 15.80
N PHE A 1035 26.11 -21.50 16.52
CA PHE A 1035 25.86 -20.17 15.96
C PHE A 1035 27.17 -19.42 15.77
N ALA A 1036 27.57 -19.20 14.51
CA ALA A 1036 28.74 -18.40 14.16
C ALA A 1036 28.29 -17.08 13.50
N GLY A 1037 28.37 -15.98 14.24
CA GLY A 1037 28.40 -14.65 13.63
C GLY A 1037 29.74 -14.40 12.95
N VAL A 1038 29.79 -13.45 12.02
CA VAL A 1038 31.05 -12.98 11.39
C VAL A 1038 31.13 -11.47 11.56
N ALA A 1039 32.26 -10.99 12.09
CA ALA A 1039 32.62 -9.58 12.13
C ALA A 1039 33.74 -9.33 11.12
N SER A 1040 33.64 -8.24 10.35
CA SER A 1040 34.61 -7.88 9.32
C SER A 1040 35.91 -7.32 9.92
N GLN A 1041 37.04 -7.60 9.28
CA GLN A 1041 38.30 -6.89 9.50
C GLN A 1041 38.50 -5.80 8.42
N PRO A 1042 39.17 -4.67 8.76
CA PRO A 1042 39.31 -3.56 7.84
C PRO A 1042 40.46 -3.74 6.83
N GLY A 1043 40.12 -3.62 5.54
CA GLY A 1043 41.02 -3.16 4.48
C GLY A 1043 41.94 -4.18 3.83
N GLN A 1044 41.79 -4.36 2.50
CA GLN A 1044 42.84 -4.50 1.47
C GLN A 1044 42.15 -4.35 0.09
N ASN A 1045 42.83 -3.73 -0.88
CA ASN A 1045 42.22 -3.37 -2.17
C ASN A 1045 42.25 -4.52 -3.19
N ASN A 1046 41.09 -4.87 -3.78
CA ASN A 1046 40.92 -5.13 -5.23
C ASN A 1046 39.49 -5.62 -5.54
N THR A 1047 38.79 -4.94 -6.45
CA THR A 1047 37.42 -5.28 -6.86
C THR A 1047 37.38 -6.36 -7.94
N GLN A 1048 36.73 -7.50 -7.66
CA GLN A 1048 36.20 -8.41 -8.68
C GLN A 1048 34.75 -8.78 -8.37
N TRP A 1049 33.84 -8.42 -9.27
CA TRP A 1049 32.41 -8.73 -9.15
C TRP A 1049 32.14 -10.22 -9.35
N ARG A 1050 31.42 -10.84 -8.40
CA ARG A 1050 30.88 -12.20 -8.53
C ARG A 1050 29.51 -12.30 -7.86
N SER A 1051 28.55 -12.86 -8.58
CA SER A 1051 27.33 -13.45 -8.02
C SER A 1051 27.53 -14.95 -7.85
N GLN A 1052 27.12 -15.53 -6.73
CA GLN A 1052 27.17 -16.98 -6.52
C GLN A 1052 25.75 -17.56 -6.34
N ALA A 1053 25.61 -18.84 -6.66
CA ALA A 1053 24.38 -19.61 -6.51
C ALA A 1053 24.72 -21.00 -5.95
N VAL A 1054 23.86 -21.48 -5.05
CA VAL A 1054 24.07 -22.70 -4.27
C VAL A 1054 22.84 -23.59 -4.28
N LEU A 1055 23.07 -24.86 -3.98
CA LEU A 1055 22.07 -25.89 -3.74
C LEU A 1055 22.09 -26.23 -2.23
N TYR A 1056 20.98 -26.00 -1.51
CA TYR A 1056 20.87 -26.17 -0.05
C TYR A 1056 19.67 -27.07 0.34
N ASN A 1057 19.88 -28.10 1.18
CA ASN A 1057 18.83 -29.04 1.61
C ASN A 1057 18.10 -28.61 2.91
N PRO A 1058 16.83 -28.16 2.84
CA PRO A 1058 16.06 -27.78 4.03
C PRO A 1058 15.39 -28.95 4.76
N TRP A 1059 15.32 -30.16 4.17
CA TRP A 1059 14.54 -31.26 4.73
C TRP A 1059 15.34 -32.13 5.70
N ALA A 1060 14.63 -32.68 6.70
CA ALA A 1060 15.20 -33.52 7.76
C ALA A 1060 15.66 -34.92 7.30
N MET A 1061 15.72 -35.19 5.99
CA MET A 1061 16.21 -36.45 5.41
C MET A 1061 17.10 -36.15 4.19
N PRO A 1062 18.13 -36.99 3.89
CA PRO A 1062 18.96 -36.80 2.71
C PRO A 1062 18.13 -36.90 1.43
N GLN A 1063 18.43 -36.05 0.44
CA GLN A 1063 17.74 -36.02 -0.86
C GLN A 1063 18.71 -36.24 -2.00
N THR A 1064 18.32 -37.04 -2.99
CA THR A 1064 19.14 -37.33 -4.18
C THR A 1064 18.59 -36.59 -5.41
N VAL A 1065 19.44 -35.81 -6.06
CA VAL A 1065 19.17 -35.18 -7.37
C VAL A 1065 19.91 -35.90 -8.49
N GLY A 1066 19.30 -35.97 -9.67
CA GLY A 1066 20.03 -36.09 -10.93
C GLY A 1066 20.46 -34.71 -11.41
N LEU A 1067 21.74 -34.56 -11.76
CA LEU A 1067 22.29 -33.40 -12.45
C LEU A 1067 22.61 -33.80 -13.89
N GLU A 1068 22.17 -33.01 -14.87
CA GLU A 1068 22.35 -33.24 -16.31
C GLU A 1068 22.92 -31.96 -16.96
N ILE A 1069 23.94 -32.08 -17.81
CA ILE A 1069 24.44 -30.95 -18.61
C ILE A 1069 23.98 -31.11 -20.05
N VAL A 1070 23.26 -30.12 -20.57
CA VAL A 1070 22.76 -30.08 -21.95
C VAL A 1070 23.46 -28.95 -22.71
N PRO A 1071 24.28 -29.25 -23.75
CA PRO A 1071 24.90 -28.23 -24.58
C PRO A 1071 23.88 -27.32 -25.29
N ARG A 1072 24.23 -26.05 -25.53
CA ARG A 1072 23.30 -25.06 -26.13
C ARG A 1072 22.87 -25.52 -27.53
N GLY A 1073 21.59 -25.87 -27.69
CA GLY A 1073 21.02 -26.39 -28.94
C GLY A 1073 20.91 -27.91 -29.04
N ALA A 1074 21.39 -28.68 -28.04
CA ALA A 1074 21.18 -30.12 -27.96
C ALA A 1074 19.87 -30.48 -27.22
N THR A 1075 19.29 -31.63 -27.54
CA THR A 1075 18.11 -32.20 -26.85
C THR A 1075 18.45 -33.36 -25.92
N THR A 1076 19.71 -33.80 -25.88
CA THR A 1076 20.22 -34.87 -25.03
C THR A 1076 21.37 -34.36 -24.15
N PRO A 1077 21.51 -34.83 -22.89
CA PRO A 1077 22.58 -34.42 -22.01
C PRO A 1077 23.93 -35.05 -22.41
N SER A 1078 25.01 -34.28 -22.31
CA SER A 1078 26.39 -34.73 -22.59
C SER A 1078 27.08 -35.35 -21.37
N ALA A 1079 26.57 -35.10 -20.17
CA ALA A 1079 27.02 -35.69 -18.91
C ALA A 1079 25.86 -35.74 -17.90
N SER A 1080 25.90 -36.71 -16.98
CA SER A 1080 24.96 -36.77 -15.85
C SER A 1080 25.61 -37.34 -14.58
N LEU A 1081 25.10 -36.95 -13.41
CA LEU A 1081 25.60 -37.37 -12.09
C LEU A 1081 24.46 -37.41 -11.07
N GLY A 1082 24.39 -38.47 -10.26
CA GLY A 1082 23.55 -38.52 -9.07
C GLY A 1082 24.26 -37.94 -7.86
N LEU A 1083 23.66 -36.92 -7.21
CA LEU A 1083 24.21 -36.27 -6.01
C LEU A 1083 23.22 -36.41 -4.84
N THR A 1084 23.67 -36.94 -3.70
CA THR A 1084 22.87 -37.02 -2.48
C THR A 1084 23.33 -35.97 -1.48
N LEU A 1085 22.44 -35.05 -1.11
CA LEU A 1085 22.67 -33.96 -0.17
C LEU A 1085 22.08 -34.31 1.20
N GLN A 1086 22.89 -34.24 2.26
CA GLN A 1086 22.47 -34.43 3.64
C GLN A 1086 21.58 -33.26 4.12
N PRO A 1087 20.77 -33.44 5.17
CA PRO A 1087 20.02 -32.35 5.81
C PRO A 1087 20.94 -31.17 6.17
N GLY A 1088 20.58 -29.96 5.74
CA GLY A 1088 21.34 -28.74 5.96
C GLY A 1088 22.56 -28.55 5.05
N GLU A 1089 22.87 -29.49 4.15
CA GLU A 1089 24.08 -29.41 3.31
C GLU A 1089 23.94 -28.35 2.20
N VAL A 1090 24.99 -27.55 2.00
CA VAL A 1090 25.12 -26.54 0.93
C VAL A 1090 26.24 -26.97 -0.03
N ARG A 1091 25.96 -26.96 -1.35
CA ARG A 1091 26.97 -27.14 -2.41
C ARG A 1091 26.96 -25.95 -3.38
N GLN A 1092 28.15 -25.46 -3.76
CA GLN A 1092 28.25 -24.43 -4.80
C GLN A 1092 28.11 -25.07 -6.18
N ILE A 1093 27.39 -24.39 -7.09
CA ILE A 1093 27.16 -24.89 -8.45
C ILE A 1093 28.48 -25.03 -9.24
N ASN A 1094 29.49 -24.20 -8.96
CA ASN A 1094 30.82 -24.27 -9.60
C ASN A 1094 31.55 -25.59 -9.31
N ASP A 1095 31.48 -26.10 -8.08
CA ASP A 1095 32.14 -27.34 -7.67
C ASP A 1095 31.50 -28.56 -8.35
N LEU A 1096 30.19 -28.49 -8.59
CA LEU A 1096 29.42 -29.53 -9.27
C LEU A 1096 29.72 -29.56 -10.77
N PHE A 1097 29.92 -28.41 -11.42
CA PHE A 1097 30.41 -28.37 -12.81
C PHE A 1097 31.81 -28.99 -12.96
N ALA A 1098 32.71 -28.78 -11.99
CA ALA A 1098 34.02 -29.41 -11.97
C ALA A 1098 33.92 -30.94 -11.81
N ALA A 1099 33.03 -31.43 -10.94
CA ALA A 1099 32.76 -32.85 -10.77
C ALA A 1099 32.11 -33.53 -11.99
N LEU A 1100 31.39 -32.77 -12.82
CA LEU A 1100 30.76 -33.24 -14.07
C LEU A 1100 31.69 -33.20 -15.30
N GLY A 1101 32.93 -32.70 -15.16
CA GLY A 1101 33.95 -32.75 -16.22
C GLY A 1101 33.69 -31.87 -17.46
N ALA A 1102 32.78 -30.91 -17.38
CA ALA A 1102 32.34 -30.13 -18.55
C ALA A 1102 33.34 -29.01 -18.94
N GLY A 1103 33.96 -29.15 -20.10
CA GLY A 1103 34.91 -28.17 -20.64
C GLY A 1103 34.25 -26.98 -21.34
N THR A 1104 34.24 -25.82 -20.67
CA THR A 1104 34.22 -24.43 -21.21
C THR A 1104 33.17 -23.96 -22.25
N GLY A 1105 32.38 -24.83 -22.88
CA GLY A 1105 31.32 -24.46 -23.83
C GLY A 1105 30.02 -24.05 -23.14
N ALA A 1106 29.32 -23.05 -23.68
CA ALA A 1106 28.04 -22.59 -23.12
C ALA A 1106 26.94 -23.67 -23.25
N GLY A 1107 26.12 -23.80 -22.21
CA GLY A 1107 25.05 -24.79 -22.14
C GLY A 1107 24.08 -24.51 -21.01
N VAL A 1108 23.32 -25.54 -20.65
CA VAL A 1108 22.28 -25.48 -19.62
C VAL A 1108 22.49 -26.63 -18.63
N LEU A 1109 22.59 -26.30 -17.34
CA LEU A 1109 22.47 -27.30 -16.29
C LEU A 1109 20.99 -27.57 -16.02
N ARG A 1110 20.64 -28.85 -15.96
CA ARG A 1110 19.32 -29.37 -15.62
C ARG A 1110 19.41 -30.15 -14.31
N VAL A 1111 18.43 -29.93 -13.44
CA VAL A 1111 18.32 -30.61 -12.14
C VAL A 1111 17.00 -31.38 -12.12
N ASN A 1112 17.07 -32.68 -11.86
CA ASN A 1112 15.94 -33.60 -11.88
C ASN A 1112 15.78 -34.23 -10.48
N GLY A 1113 14.76 -33.80 -9.74
CA GLY A 1113 14.43 -34.30 -8.40
C GLY A 1113 13.49 -33.34 -7.64
N ALA A 1114 12.85 -33.82 -6.59
CA ALA A 1114 11.93 -33.04 -5.73
C ALA A 1114 12.67 -32.13 -4.71
N VAL A 1115 13.62 -31.29 -5.15
CA VAL A 1115 14.69 -30.88 -4.23
C VAL A 1115 15.30 -29.46 -4.42
N LEU A 1116 15.27 -28.69 -3.31
CA LEU A 1116 15.98 -27.44 -2.87
C LEU A 1116 15.37 -26.04 -3.12
N THR A 1117 15.45 -25.20 -2.08
CA THR A 1117 15.31 -23.74 -2.13
C THR A 1117 16.59 -23.10 -2.71
N TRP A 1118 16.44 -22.01 -3.46
CA TRP A 1118 17.56 -21.26 -4.06
C TRP A 1118 17.85 -19.96 -3.29
N VAL A 1119 19.14 -19.62 -3.17
CA VAL A 1119 19.62 -18.34 -2.61
C VAL A 1119 20.61 -17.70 -3.56
N ARG A 1120 20.39 -16.44 -3.92
CA ARG A 1120 21.38 -15.56 -4.55
C ARG A 1120 21.92 -14.61 -3.48
N THR A 1121 23.24 -14.60 -3.28
CA THR A 1121 23.89 -13.59 -2.44
C THR A 1121 24.22 -12.35 -3.26
N PHE A 1122 23.97 -11.18 -2.68
CA PHE A 1122 24.52 -9.89 -3.12
C PHE A 1122 25.60 -9.45 -2.12
N ASN A 1123 26.56 -8.63 -2.57
CA ASN A 1123 27.75 -8.29 -1.79
C ASN A 1123 27.55 -7.03 -0.93
N GLN A 1124 28.29 -6.94 0.17
CA GLN A 1124 28.39 -5.72 0.99
C GLN A 1124 29.22 -4.64 0.29
N ASP A 1125 28.87 -3.38 0.56
CA ASP A 1125 29.78 -2.24 0.42
C ASP A 1125 30.59 -2.02 1.72
N VAL A 1126 31.74 -1.37 1.59
CA VAL A 1126 32.70 -1.11 2.68
C VAL A 1126 32.17 -0.07 3.70
N SER A 1127 31.07 0.62 3.38
CA SER A 1127 30.41 1.60 4.26
C SER A 1127 29.61 0.99 5.42
N GLY A 1128 29.28 -0.30 5.37
CA GLY A 1128 28.63 -1.01 6.48
C GLY A 1128 27.12 -0.76 6.68
N THR A 1129 26.46 0.00 5.81
CA THR A 1129 25.00 0.14 5.83
C THR A 1129 24.30 -1.08 5.23
N PHE A 1130 23.32 -1.63 5.94
CA PHE A 1130 22.35 -2.55 5.33
C PHE A 1130 21.50 -1.80 4.29
N GLY A 1131 21.44 -2.33 3.07
CA GLY A 1131 20.37 -1.97 2.13
C GLY A 1131 19.03 -2.48 2.65
N GLN A 1132 17.94 -1.78 2.31
CA GLN A 1132 16.61 -2.04 2.85
C GLN A 1132 16.10 -3.48 2.60
N ASP A 1133 15.21 -3.93 3.49
CA ASP A 1133 14.47 -5.19 3.36
C ASP A 1133 13.59 -5.21 2.10
N VAL A 1134 14.14 -5.72 1.00
CA VAL A 1134 13.30 -6.41 0.01
C VAL A 1134 12.74 -7.66 0.72
N PRO A 1135 11.41 -7.89 0.72
CA PRO A 1135 10.82 -9.01 1.43
C PRO A 1135 11.49 -10.33 1.06
N PRO A 1136 11.69 -11.27 2.01
CA PRO A 1136 12.25 -12.58 1.70
C PRO A 1136 11.36 -13.27 0.65
N VAL A 1137 11.89 -13.41 -0.57
CA VAL A 1137 11.17 -14.06 -1.68
C VAL A 1137 10.76 -15.45 -1.21
N LYS A 1138 9.45 -15.70 -1.14
CA LYS A 1138 8.88 -16.98 -0.72
C LYS A 1138 9.61 -18.13 -1.42
N ALA A 1139 9.96 -19.15 -0.66
CA ALA A 1139 10.45 -20.40 -1.21
C ALA A 1139 9.45 -20.92 -2.26
N ALA A 1140 9.86 -20.92 -3.52
CA ALA A 1140 9.11 -21.56 -4.59
C ALA A 1140 9.32 -23.07 -4.47
N GLU A 1141 8.35 -23.78 -3.89
CA GLU A 1141 8.33 -25.24 -3.85
C GLU A 1141 7.96 -25.77 -5.25
N TRP A 1142 8.98 -26.12 -6.04
CA TRP A 1142 8.81 -26.75 -7.35
C TRP A 1142 8.47 -28.24 -7.22
N ALA A 1143 7.63 -28.73 -8.12
CA ALA A 1143 7.10 -30.08 -8.07
C ALA A 1143 8.12 -31.13 -8.57
N ALA A 1144 7.99 -32.35 -8.04
CA ALA A 1144 8.84 -33.48 -8.41
C ALA A 1144 8.72 -33.82 -9.91
N GLY A 1145 9.72 -33.42 -10.70
CA GLY A 1145 9.77 -33.61 -12.15
C GLY A 1145 9.85 -32.32 -12.96
N GLU A 1146 9.70 -31.14 -12.33
CA GLU A 1146 9.93 -29.86 -13.02
C GLU A 1146 11.40 -29.69 -13.40
N THR A 1147 11.64 -29.23 -14.63
CA THR A 1147 12.98 -29.10 -15.22
C THR A 1147 13.44 -27.64 -15.13
N VAL A 1148 14.27 -27.33 -14.14
CA VAL A 1148 14.90 -26.00 -14.03
C VAL A 1148 16.08 -25.93 -15.00
N LEU A 1149 16.12 -24.88 -15.82
CA LEU A 1149 17.12 -24.66 -16.87
C LEU A 1149 18.02 -23.48 -16.50
N PHE A 1150 19.28 -23.74 -16.15
CA PHE A 1150 20.26 -22.71 -15.80
C PHE A 1150 21.19 -22.38 -16.99
N PRO A 1151 20.96 -21.30 -17.75
CA PRO A 1151 21.91 -20.84 -18.77
C PRO A 1151 23.15 -20.24 -18.10
N PHE A 1152 24.32 -20.46 -18.69
CA PHE A 1152 25.55 -19.78 -18.29
C PHE A 1152 26.32 -19.22 -19.48
N GLU A 1153 26.86 -18.02 -19.32
CA GLU A 1153 27.77 -17.38 -20.25
C GLU A 1153 28.94 -16.77 -19.47
N ARG A 1154 30.16 -16.88 -20.02
CA ARG A 1154 31.26 -15.98 -19.62
C ARG A 1154 31.11 -14.68 -20.40
N PRO A 1155 31.42 -13.51 -19.81
CA PRO A 1155 31.27 -12.23 -20.50
C PRO A 1155 32.23 -12.14 -21.70
N ALA A 1156 31.66 -12.22 -22.90
CA ALA A 1156 32.32 -11.89 -24.16
C ALA A 1156 31.44 -10.89 -24.92
N SER A 1157 31.74 -9.59 -24.73
CA SER A 1157 31.10 -8.42 -25.36
C SER A 1157 29.59 -8.22 -25.16
N LEU A 1158 29.21 -6.96 -24.89
CA LEU A 1158 27.82 -6.50 -24.78
C LEU A 1158 27.07 -6.61 -26.11
N THR A 1159 26.03 -7.44 -26.18
CA THR A 1159 24.92 -7.28 -27.14
C THR A 1159 23.58 -7.69 -26.51
N THR A 1160 22.76 -6.69 -26.19
CA THR A 1160 21.28 -6.66 -26.27
C THR A 1160 20.49 -7.97 -26.08
N ASP A 1161 19.81 -8.10 -24.94
CA ASP A 1161 18.44 -8.64 -24.87
C ASP A 1161 17.72 -8.12 -23.59
N PHE A 1162 16.87 -7.09 -23.73
CA PHE A 1162 16.23 -6.40 -22.60
C PHE A 1162 14.79 -6.88 -22.37
N ARG A 1163 14.35 -6.92 -21.11
CA ARG A 1163 12.95 -7.20 -20.73
C ARG A 1163 12.35 -6.00 -20.00
N SER A 1164 11.18 -5.56 -20.44
CA SER A 1164 10.38 -4.52 -19.80
C SER A 1164 9.00 -5.03 -19.36
N ASN A 1165 8.56 -4.56 -18.20
CA ASN A 1165 7.23 -4.77 -17.64
C ASN A 1165 6.57 -3.39 -17.47
N LEU A 1166 5.27 -3.29 -17.73
CA LEU A 1166 4.49 -2.06 -17.59
C LEU A 1166 3.59 -2.15 -16.35
N LEU A 1167 3.46 -1.07 -15.58
CA LEU A 1167 2.58 -1.01 -14.40
C LEU A 1167 1.56 0.13 -14.55
N LEU A 1168 0.29 -0.25 -14.59
CA LEU A 1168 -0.85 0.63 -14.78
C LEU A 1168 -1.59 0.80 -13.46
N LEU A 1169 -1.82 2.02 -13.00
CA LEU A 1169 -2.64 2.33 -11.82
C LEU A 1169 -3.86 3.15 -12.25
N ASN A 1170 -5.05 2.75 -11.80
CA ASN A 1170 -6.27 3.51 -12.04
C ASN A 1170 -6.68 4.25 -10.76
N HIS A 1171 -6.56 5.58 -10.76
CA HIS A 1171 -6.91 6.46 -9.63
C HIS A 1171 -8.21 7.25 -9.86
N GLY A 1172 -9.05 6.86 -10.81
CA GLY A 1172 -10.31 7.53 -11.12
C GLY A 1172 -11.48 6.56 -11.25
N ASP A 1173 -12.69 7.10 -11.17
CA ASP A 1173 -13.94 6.36 -10.92
C ASP A 1173 -14.44 5.54 -12.13
N THR A 1174 -13.74 5.63 -13.28
CA THR A 1174 -14.08 4.95 -14.54
C THR A 1174 -13.13 3.80 -14.86
N VAL A 1175 -13.67 2.72 -15.44
CA VAL A 1175 -12.89 1.58 -15.92
C VAL A 1175 -12.03 1.97 -17.13
N LEU A 1176 -10.72 1.71 -17.07
CA LEU A 1176 -9.79 1.97 -18.17
C LEU A 1176 -9.64 0.75 -19.07
N ASN A 1177 -9.76 0.91 -20.38
CA ASN A 1177 -9.32 -0.07 -21.37
C ASN A 1177 -8.01 0.40 -22.01
N VAL A 1178 -6.95 -0.40 -21.88
CA VAL A 1178 -5.59 -0.05 -22.31
C VAL A 1178 -5.14 -1.00 -23.42
N SER A 1179 -4.74 -0.45 -24.57
CA SER A 1179 -4.22 -1.20 -25.70
C SER A 1179 -2.76 -0.84 -26.01
N LEU A 1180 -1.95 -1.88 -26.23
CA LEU A 1180 -0.56 -1.78 -26.66
C LEU A 1180 -0.44 -2.41 -28.04
N ALA A 1181 -0.03 -1.64 -29.04
CA ALA A 1181 0.15 -2.13 -30.40
C ALA A 1181 1.51 -1.75 -30.98
N SER A 1182 2.20 -2.71 -31.60
CA SER A 1182 3.43 -2.48 -32.36
C SER A 1182 3.65 -3.62 -33.36
N GLY A 1183 4.29 -3.33 -34.49
CA GLY A 1183 4.61 -4.33 -35.52
C GLY A 1183 3.40 -5.12 -36.07
N GLY A 1184 2.21 -4.54 -36.05
CA GLY A 1184 0.96 -5.21 -36.48
C GLY A 1184 0.37 -6.20 -35.46
N LYS A 1185 0.86 -6.21 -34.21
CA LYS A 1185 0.30 -7.01 -33.11
C LYS A 1185 -0.27 -6.10 -32.02
N THR A 1186 -1.39 -6.49 -31.44
CA THR A 1186 -2.07 -5.75 -30.35
C THR A 1186 -2.25 -6.65 -29.13
N LYS A 1187 -2.08 -6.10 -27.93
CA LYS A 1187 -2.39 -6.73 -26.64
C LYS A 1187 -3.13 -5.72 -25.76
N SER A 1188 -4.29 -6.11 -25.23
CA SER A 1188 -5.15 -5.22 -24.45
C SER A 1188 -5.41 -5.77 -23.04
N THR A 1189 -5.72 -4.89 -22.09
CA THR A 1189 -6.18 -5.23 -20.75
C THR A 1189 -7.13 -4.16 -20.22
N THR A 1190 -7.89 -4.49 -19.18
CA THR A 1190 -8.85 -3.60 -18.52
C THR A 1190 -8.41 -3.39 -17.07
N VAL A 1191 -8.52 -2.16 -16.54
CA VAL A 1191 -8.07 -1.79 -15.18
C VAL A 1191 -9.22 -1.09 -14.45
N ALA A 1192 -9.72 -1.70 -13.38
CA ALA A 1192 -10.86 -1.18 -12.62
C ALA A 1192 -10.46 0.01 -11.70
N PRO A 1193 -11.39 0.91 -11.34
CA PRO A 1193 -11.16 2.00 -10.39
C PRO A 1193 -10.45 1.53 -9.11
N GLY A 1194 -9.48 2.31 -8.63
CA GLY A 1194 -8.68 2.00 -7.43
C GLY A 1194 -7.68 0.84 -7.56
N THR A 1195 -7.65 0.11 -8.68
CA THR A 1195 -6.79 -1.07 -8.87
C THR A 1195 -5.51 -0.79 -9.66
N TYR A 1196 -4.55 -1.71 -9.57
CA TYR A 1196 -3.35 -1.71 -10.41
C TYR A 1196 -3.20 -3.03 -11.18
N THR A 1197 -2.62 -2.97 -12.39
CA THR A 1197 -2.39 -4.13 -13.26
C THR A 1197 -0.98 -4.09 -13.84
N GLN A 1198 -0.25 -5.19 -13.72
CA GLN A 1198 1.11 -5.33 -14.26
C GLN A 1198 1.10 -6.19 -15.53
N ILE A 1199 1.60 -5.64 -16.64
CA ILE A 1199 1.77 -6.36 -17.91
C ILE A 1199 3.23 -6.78 -18.05
N ASN A 1200 3.49 -8.08 -17.91
CA ASN A 1200 4.84 -8.65 -17.95
C ASN A 1200 5.30 -9.02 -19.38
N ASN A 1201 6.63 -8.95 -19.61
CA ASN A 1201 7.33 -9.31 -20.85
C ASN A 1201 6.84 -8.58 -22.12
N VAL A 1202 6.55 -7.29 -22.03
CA VAL A 1202 5.90 -6.52 -23.13
C VAL A 1202 6.76 -6.52 -24.40
N GLY A 1203 8.06 -6.20 -24.27
CA GLY A 1203 8.99 -6.18 -25.41
C GLY A 1203 9.14 -7.52 -26.14
N GLN A 1204 9.03 -8.65 -25.43
CA GLN A 1204 9.26 -9.98 -25.99
C GLN A 1204 8.11 -10.49 -26.89
N TYR A 1205 6.88 -9.97 -26.71
CA TYR A 1205 5.74 -10.29 -27.59
C TYR A 1205 5.66 -9.38 -28.82
N LEU A 1206 6.09 -8.11 -28.68
CA LEU A 1206 5.93 -7.06 -29.69
C LEU A 1206 7.18 -6.85 -30.58
N GLY A 1207 8.38 -7.22 -30.11
CA GLY A 1207 9.57 -7.32 -30.95
C GLY A 1207 10.20 -6.00 -31.41
N ALA A 1208 10.24 -4.99 -30.54
CA ALA A 1208 10.79 -3.66 -30.85
C ALA A 1208 11.76 -3.17 -29.75
N PRO A 1209 12.94 -2.62 -30.11
CA PRO A 1209 13.80 -1.87 -29.19
C PRO A 1209 13.42 -0.37 -29.16
N ALA A 1210 13.75 0.30 -28.04
CA ALA A 1210 13.79 1.76 -27.86
C ALA A 1210 12.59 2.57 -28.43
N GLY A 1211 11.55 2.75 -27.61
CA GLY A 1211 10.40 3.61 -27.90
C GLY A 1211 9.08 2.84 -27.95
N MET A 1212 8.32 2.84 -26.84
CA MET A 1212 6.97 2.25 -26.81
C MET A 1212 5.91 3.33 -27.05
N ALA A 1213 5.22 3.24 -28.18
CA ALA A 1213 3.96 3.94 -28.38
C ALA A 1213 2.84 3.21 -27.61
N ILE A 1214 2.13 3.93 -26.73
CA ILE A 1214 0.86 3.47 -26.15
C ILE A 1214 -0.23 3.79 -27.17
N VAL A 1215 -0.93 2.77 -27.66
CA VAL A 1215 -1.89 2.93 -28.77
C VAL A 1215 -3.31 2.81 -28.22
N ALA A 1216 -3.76 3.97 -27.72
CA ALA A 1216 -5.02 4.23 -27.04
C ALA A 1216 -5.18 3.67 -25.61
N ILE A 1217 -5.59 4.57 -24.72
CA ILE A 1217 -6.35 4.28 -23.51
C ILE A 1217 -7.75 4.84 -23.78
N THR A 1218 -8.80 4.05 -23.57
CA THR A 1218 -10.19 4.52 -23.68
C THR A 1218 -10.91 4.40 -22.33
N ALA A 1219 -11.64 5.45 -21.99
CA ALA A 1219 -12.46 5.58 -20.80
C ALA A 1219 -13.71 6.39 -21.16
N ASP A 1220 -14.89 5.96 -20.72
CA ASP A 1220 -16.15 6.65 -20.98
C ASP A 1220 -16.39 7.78 -19.95
N GLY A 1221 -15.49 8.77 -19.94
CA GLY A 1221 -15.54 9.94 -19.05
C GLY A 1221 -14.17 10.60 -18.81
N PRO A 1222 -14.14 11.80 -18.23
CA PRO A 1222 -12.89 12.45 -17.80
C PRO A 1222 -12.26 11.66 -16.64
N TRP A 1223 -10.95 11.43 -16.71
CA TRP A 1223 -10.21 10.58 -15.79
C TRP A 1223 -8.93 11.24 -15.27
N SER A 1224 -8.56 10.94 -14.03
CA SER A 1224 -7.30 11.37 -13.41
C SER A 1224 -6.54 10.19 -12.80
N GLY A 1225 -5.30 9.97 -13.23
CA GLY A 1225 -4.40 8.99 -12.64
C GLY A 1225 -3.04 8.92 -13.31
N TYR A 1226 -2.26 7.89 -12.99
CA TYR A 1226 -0.85 7.79 -13.34
C TYR A 1226 -0.52 6.44 -14.01
N VAL A 1227 0.16 6.51 -15.15
CA VAL A 1227 0.81 5.35 -15.79
C VAL A 1227 2.28 5.36 -15.40
N SER A 1228 2.87 4.20 -15.08
CA SER A 1228 4.28 4.13 -14.70
C SER A 1228 5.07 3.11 -15.55
N THR A 1229 6.19 3.58 -16.10
CA THR A 1229 7.17 2.77 -16.83
C THR A 1229 8.43 2.64 -16.00
N ILE A 1230 8.91 1.41 -15.79
CA ILE A 1230 10.21 1.20 -15.13
C ILE A 1230 11.29 1.22 -16.21
N ASP A 1231 12.28 2.09 -16.06
CA ASP A 1231 13.42 2.17 -16.99
C ASP A 1231 14.36 0.97 -16.77
N PRO A 1232 14.59 0.11 -17.80
CA PRO A 1232 15.47 -1.06 -17.67
C PRO A 1232 16.95 -0.74 -17.40
N ALA A 1233 17.40 0.51 -17.53
CA ALA A 1233 18.78 0.92 -17.28
C ALA A 1233 19.04 1.40 -15.84
N THR A 1234 18.01 1.91 -15.15
CA THR A 1234 18.13 2.56 -13.83
C THR A 1234 17.32 1.88 -12.73
N GLY A 1235 16.20 1.25 -13.07
CA GLY A 1235 15.31 0.55 -12.12
C GLY A 1235 14.26 1.42 -11.43
N ASP A 1236 14.27 2.74 -11.66
CA ASP A 1236 13.28 3.67 -11.09
C ASP A 1236 11.93 3.65 -11.85
N PRO A 1237 10.79 3.85 -11.14
CA PRO A 1237 9.47 3.96 -11.75
C PRO A 1237 9.22 5.39 -12.28
N THR A 1238 9.44 5.60 -13.58
CA THR A 1238 9.09 6.88 -14.22
C THR A 1238 7.57 7.08 -14.26
N THR A 1239 7.09 8.19 -13.70
CA THR A 1239 5.66 8.52 -13.61
C THR A 1239 5.21 9.39 -14.78
N VAL A 1240 4.27 8.89 -15.59
CA VAL A 1240 3.61 9.68 -16.64
C VAL A 1240 2.48 10.49 -16.02
N ARG A 1241 2.60 11.82 -16.02
CA ARG A 1241 1.51 12.75 -15.68
C ARG A 1241 0.52 12.86 -16.85
N GLY A 1242 -0.76 13.01 -16.53
CA GLY A 1242 -1.86 12.77 -17.45
C GLY A 1242 -1.93 13.70 -18.66
N LEU A 1243 -2.41 13.14 -19.77
CA LEU A 1243 -2.94 13.90 -20.90
C LEU A 1243 -4.33 14.44 -20.54
N ALA A 1244 -4.40 15.72 -20.19
CA ALA A 1244 -5.63 16.50 -20.30
C ALA A 1244 -5.57 17.31 -21.61
N ARG A 1245 -6.50 17.04 -22.52
CA ARG A 1245 -6.85 17.89 -23.69
C ARG A 1245 -8.39 17.86 -23.83
N PRO A 1246 -8.98 18.91 -24.43
CA PRO A 1246 -10.22 19.52 -23.94
C PRO A 1246 -11.51 18.75 -24.22
#